data_AF-A0A8D0GGB1-F1
#
_entry.id   AF-A0A8D0GGB1-F1
#
_cell.length_a   1.000
_cell.length_b   1.000
_cell.length_c   1.000
_cell.angle_alpha   90.00
_cell.angle_beta   90.00
_cell.angle_gamma   90.00
#
_symmetry.space_group_name_H-M   'P 1'
#
loop_
_entity.id
_entity.type
_entity.pdbx_description
1 polymer ?
#
loop_
_entity_poly.entity_id
_entity_poly.type
_entity_poly.pdbx_seq_one_letter_code
_entity_poly.pdbx_strand_id
1 'polypeptide(L)'
;MSLPNRSPEPPNDEAWNIRLPPIVLPTTSAAGASEFQKKLLKYRRFKEQQKMLNEIVTAMEEDSKRDPKSPVPELPSTVTLPMMLLSFQTNYLFMKKCVESNPVVPIQQEWLTSMLTLVPQHLMEGKDRELLVEQLLAEVTREFEMSMKRYMGKCCKGLDFSRPWHNSFVQARNQIISNLHILHPTLKVLLDVGYTAFSKLLVVDLSSIRAKGPTDCESLKNDVSITCVKTEEKLLNTWFPKVINLFTRKEALQGVKSDKLDSFYNCVATLMSNQLKELLRRTVEAYVKLFDLEDQRWLPLFKMELTFDDEKMEFYPSFEDLEEAILFIVTQISQTLQNVQAIHSWLAAGATVTTVDTELPDHVIAWAQSTLKRAVKENLKGPREHFENYVDSYGWLVDGTAAERIKQFEAEEHSFDEYADFIDEFLSLAKEIMSLPLLANFPMVRLDCDDLKQGLADKAKSIANMLLERIVADHRDENEMICKEFEMIKEHALKVPETTEEMMEMIEYVEKAKTTGIQQLLVRIKECHRRLNYLLDVFLFAPEDLSLNATVLLWPQKINPIFDENDELIERSKLKGENELLAKREKLMLEIEKQTRRMEELTEYSELDRMQQYVTDMRTLQKRIHETDESVAFINKEENLLKWELTEYPDLENLKVNIEPYQKLFVLILKWQRTEKRWMDGAFLDLNGESMETEVDEFFRESYKMFKFFQQKQKKAELEKKKMMRRTIIDDKVEEEKKENPTITMCGTVMQQVKDFKVKEHLE
;
A
#
# COMPACT_ATOMS: atom_id res chain seq x y z
N MET A 1 -45.29 93.00 22.56
CA MET A 1 -44.67 91.94 23.39
C MET A 1 -43.98 90.98 22.43
N SER A 2 -42.82 91.22 21.81
CA SER A 2 -41.54 91.89 22.15
C SER A 2 -40.45 90.89 22.60
N LEU A 3 -39.67 90.35 21.63
CA LEU A 3 -38.19 90.35 21.43
C LEU A 3 -37.21 90.30 22.64
N PRO A 4 -35.87 90.04 22.51
CA PRO A 4 -35.02 89.60 21.36
C PRO A 4 -33.81 88.65 21.68
N ASN A 5 -33.04 88.31 20.61
CA ASN A 5 -31.57 88.11 20.43
C ASN A 5 -30.66 87.38 21.44
N ARG A 6 -29.75 86.55 20.89
CA ARG A 6 -28.31 86.54 21.26
C ARG A 6 -27.39 85.82 20.26
N SER A 7 -26.32 86.51 19.86
CA SER A 7 -25.08 85.97 19.26
C SER A 7 -24.19 85.33 20.34
N PRO A 8 -23.14 84.59 19.96
CA PRO A 8 -21.81 85.02 20.40
C PRO A 8 -20.66 84.81 19.37
N GLU A 9 -19.65 85.67 19.51
CA GLU A 9 -18.28 85.59 18.97
C GLU A 9 -17.43 84.52 19.68
N PRO A 10 -16.29 84.08 19.11
CA PRO A 10 -15.39 83.11 19.73
C PRO A 10 -14.29 83.77 20.58
N PRO A 11 -13.83 83.12 21.67
CA PRO A 11 -12.64 83.52 22.40
C PRO A 11 -11.41 82.68 22.05
N ASN A 12 -10.26 83.30 22.25
CA ASN A 12 -8.91 82.84 21.95
C ASN A 12 -8.25 82.17 23.17
N ASP A 13 -7.32 81.25 22.89
CA ASP A 13 -6.16 80.79 23.68
C ASP A 13 -6.30 80.39 25.16
N GLU A 14 -6.26 79.08 25.42
CA GLU A 14 -5.54 78.49 26.56
C GLU A 14 -5.11 77.05 26.26
N ALA A 15 -3.81 76.76 26.45
CA ALA A 15 -3.19 75.48 26.17
C ALA A 15 -3.56 74.39 27.20
N TRP A 16 -4.06 73.24 26.74
CA TRP A 16 -4.31 72.07 27.59
C TRP A 16 -3.40 70.89 27.24
N ASN A 17 -2.51 70.60 28.19
CA ASN A 17 -1.75 69.36 28.31
C ASN A 17 -2.66 68.13 28.28
N ILE A 18 -2.45 67.21 27.33
CA ILE A 18 -2.94 65.84 27.46
C ILE A 18 -1.77 64.95 27.86
N ARG A 19 -1.78 64.57 29.14
CA ARG A 19 -0.95 63.51 29.72
C ARG A 19 -1.46 62.16 29.22
N LEU A 20 -0.59 61.39 28.57
CA LEU A 20 -0.83 59.97 28.28
C LEU A 20 -0.41 59.11 29.49
N PRO A 21 -1.05 57.95 29.71
CA PRO A 21 -0.82 57.09 30.87
C PRO A 21 0.58 56.44 30.85
N PRO A 22 1.14 56.06 32.01
CA PRO A 22 2.47 55.46 32.09
C PRO A 22 2.44 54.03 31.51
N ILE A 23 3.23 53.80 30.45
CA ILE A 23 3.49 52.45 29.96
C ILE A 23 4.55 51.81 30.87
N VAL A 24 4.21 50.63 31.38
CA VAL A 24 4.97 49.80 32.31
C VAL A 24 6.35 49.46 31.74
N LEU A 25 7.40 49.85 32.46
CA LEU A 25 8.77 49.39 32.21
C LEU A 25 8.90 47.92 32.65
N PRO A 26 9.46 47.02 31.82
CA PRO A 26 10.01 45.78 32.34
C PRO A 26 11.13 46.10 33.32
N THR A 27 10.94 45.68 34.57
CA THR A 27 11.95 45.69 35.63
C THR A 27 13.12 44.79 35.28
N THR A 28 14.29 45.42 35.13
CA THR A 28 15.62 44.92 35.48
C THR A 28 15.95 43.43 35.24
N SER A 29 16.64 43.17 34.14
CA SER A 29 17.97 42.55 34.21
C SER A 29 18.76 42.90 32.96
N ALA A 30 19.55 43.97 33.05
CA ALA A 30 20.53 44.32 32.03
C ALA A 30 21.77 44.90 32.70
N ALA A 31 22.43 44.07 33.51
CA ALA A 31 23.88 44.13 33.60
C ALA A 31 24.43 43.64 32.24
N GLY A 32 24.44 44.53 31.23
CA GLY A 32 24.93 44.17 29.89
C GLY A 32 24.48 45.02 28.69
N ALA A 33 23.76 46.14 28.87
CA ALA A 33 23.36 46.97 27.73
C ALA A 33 24.49 47.90 27.24
N SER A 34 24.81 47.80 25.94
CA SER A 34 25.80 48.61 25.21
C SER A 34 25.45 50.11 25.20
N GLU A 35 26.46 50.97 25.11
CA GLU A 35 26.34 52.44 25.10
C GLU A 35 25.43 52.97 23.98
N PHE A 36 25.29 52.21 22.89
CA PHE A 36 24.40 52.51 21.78
C PHE A 36 22.92 52.31 22.13
N GLN A 37 22.59 51.28 22.92
CA GLN A 37 21.21 51.00 23.38
C GLN A 37 20.75 52.01 24.43
N LYS A 38 21.67 52.54 25.26
CA LYS A 38 21.38 53.64 26.21
C LYS A 38 21.09 54.96 25.49
N LYS A 39 21.70 55.20 24.32
CA LYS A 39 21.42 56.37 23.47
C LYS A 39 20.03 56.31 22.84
N LEU A 40 19.61 55.13 22.36
CA LEU A 40 18.28 54.92 21.78
C LEU A 40 17.13 55.11 22.78
N LEU A 41 17.31 54.69 24.04
CA LEU A 41 16.30 54.87 25.10
C LEU A 41 16.10 56.34 25.54
N LYS A 42 17.07 57.22 25.28
CA LYS A 42 16.98 58.66 25.55
C LYS A 42 16.67 59.49 24.31
N TYR A 43 16.62 58.86 23.15
CA TYR A 43 16.36 59.51 21.87
C TYR A 43 14.88 59.87 21.75
N ARG A 44 14.58 61.16 21.63
CA ARG A 44 13.22 61.65 21.36
C ARG A 44 13.24 62.43 20.06
N ARG A 45 12.71 61.81 19.00
CA ARG A 45 12.59 62.39 17.65
C ARG A 45 11.98 63.80 17.64
N PHE A 46 11.02 64.06 18.53
CA PHE A 46 10.43 65.39 18.72
C PHE A 46 11.44 66.47 19.17
N LYS A 47 12.38 66.14 20.07
CA LYS A 47 13.42 67.09 20.51
C LYS A 47 14.42 67.41 19.40
N GLU A 48 14.67 66.47 18.51
CA GLU A 48 15.58 66.65 17.38
C GLU A 48 14.92 67.45 16.24
N GLN A 49 13.63 67.23 16.00
CA GLN A 49 12.82 68.06 15.11
C GLN A 49 12.66 69.49 15.64
N GLN A 50 12.49 69.67 16.96
CA GLN A 50 12.44 70.98 17.59
C GLN A 50 13.81 71.70 17.57
N LYS A 51 14.91 70.95 17.63
CA LYS A 51 16.27 71.49 17.47
C LYS A 51 16.53 71.95 16.04
N MET A 52 16.18 71.13 15.04
CA MET A 52 16.27 71.53 13.62
C MET A 52 15.35 72.71 13.30
N LEU A 53 14.14 72.75 13.87
CA LEU A 53 13.22 73.87 13.66
C LEU A 53 13.76 75.16 14.29
N ASN A 54 14.36 75.09 15.49
CA ASN A 54 15.01 76.25 16.10
C ASN A 54 16.25 76.68 15.31
N GLU A 55 17.04 75.76 14.76
CA GLU A 55 18.20 76.07 13.90
C GLU A 55 17.76 76.76 12.59
N ILE A 56 16.63 76.33 11.99
CA ILE A 56 16.03 76.97 10.81
C ILE A 56 15.46 78.35 11.17
N VAL A 57 14.82 78.52 12.33
CA VAL A 57 14.29 79.82 12.78
C VAL A 57 15.42 80.80 13.11
N THR A 58 16.52 80.37 13.72
CA THR A 58 17.72 81.21 13.92
C THR A 58 18.41 81.58 12.61
N ALA A 59 18.42 80.68 11.62
CA ALA A 59 18.94 80.99 10.28
C ALA A 59 18.04 81.99 9.52
N MET A 60 16.71 81.96 9.75
CA MET A 60 15.77 82.95 9.20
C MET A 60 15.82 84.31 9.91
N GLU A 61 16.21 84.36 11.20
CA GLU A 61 16.45 85.62 11.93
C GLU A 61 17.79 86.28 11.55
N GLU A 62 18.81 85.50 11.18
CA GLU A 62 20.11 86.03 10.71
C GLU A 62 20.06 86.58 9.27
N ASP A 63 19.21 86.05 8.39
CA ASP A 63 19.00 86.56 7.03
C ASP A 63 18.07 87.80 6.96
N SER A 64 17.40 88.16 8.06
CA SER A 64 16.48 89.32 8.13
C SER A 64 17.16 90.65 8.51
N LYS A 65 18.50 90.69 8.62
CA LYS A 65 19.27 91.92 8.90
C LYS A 65 20.51 92.10 8.00
N ARG A 66 20.34 92.13 6.68
CA ARG A 66 21.28 92.80 5.76
C ARG A 66 20.56 93.54 4.62
N ASP A 67 20.42 94.83 4.90
CA ASP A 67 20.53 96.02 4.04
C ASP A 67 19.31 96.93 3.89
N PRO A 68 19.54 98.26 4.03
CA PRO A 68 18.50 99.26 4.23
C PRO A 68 17.85 99.67 2.91
N LYS A 69 16.61 100.18 3.02
CA LYS A 69 16.02 101.06 2.01
C LYS A 69 17.03 102.17 1.65
N SER A 70 17.54 102.14 0.43
CA SER A 70 18.22 103.30 -0.16
C SER A 70 17.19 104.28 -0.72
N PRO A 71 17.49 105.59 -0.70
CA PRO A 71 16.52 106.66 -0.86
C PRO A 71 16.10 106.84 -2.34
N VAL A 72 14.96 107.53 -2.52
CA VAL A 72 14.54 108.08 -3.81
C VAL A 72 15.68 108.94 -4.38
N PRO A 73 16.19 108.67 -5.60
CA PRO A 73 17.07 109.60 -6.27
C PRO A 73 16.24 110.77 -6.83
N GLU A 74 16.45 111.97 -6.31
CA GLU A 74 16.16 113.18 -7.07
C GLU A 74 17.05 113.23 -8.33
N LEU A 75 16.46 113.62 -9.45
CA LEU A 75 17.14 113.77 -10.74
C LEU A 75 18.27 114.82 -10.66
N PRO A 76 19.46 114.50 -11.19
CA PRO A 76 20.30 115.48 -11.87
C PRO A 76 19.89 115.52 -13.34
N SER A 77 19.37 116.67 -13.75
CA SER A 77 19.21 117.08 -15.13
C SER A 77 20.53 116.96 -15.89
N THR A 78 20.57 116.20 -16.98
CA THR A 78 20.88 116.62 -18.37
C THR A 78 21.41 115.48 -19.25
N VAL A 79 20.90 115.47 -20.49
CA VAL A 79 21.42 114.87 -21.75
C VAL A 79 21.27 113.35 -22.01
N THR A 80 20.31 113.06 -22.91
CA THR A 80 20.21 111.98 -23.93
C THR A 80 20.28 110.50 -23.52
N LEU A 81 19.12 109.82 -23.43
CA LEU A 81 18.93 108.49 -24.07
C LEU A 81 17.44 108.02 -24.12
N PRO A 82 16.63 108.46 -25.11
CA PRO A 82 15.26 107.91 -25.27
C PRO A 82 15.23 106.51 -25.92
N MET A 83 16.28 106.08 -26.64
CA MET A 83 16.23 104.90 -27.53
C MET A 83 16.45 103.54 -26.84
N MET A 84 17.32 103.44 -25.82
CA MET A 84 17.52 102.16 -25.10
C MET A 84 16.34 101.81 -24.20
N LEU A 85 15.73 102.80 -23.53
CA LEU A 85 14.55 102.55 -22.69
C LEU A 85 13.36 102.07 -23.52
N LEU A 86 13.19 102.60 -24.74
CA LEU A 86 12.16 102.13 -25.67
C LEU A 86 12.39 100.68 -26.13
N SER A 87 13.64 100.28 -26.41
CA SER A 87 13.96 98.92 -26.91
C SER A 87 13.85 97.85 -25.82
N PHE A 88 14.21 98.16 -24.57
CA PHE A 88 13.97 97.27 -23.44
C PHE A 88 12.47 97.10 -23.17
N GLN A 89 11.68 98.16 -23.31
CA GLN A 89 10.24 98.11 -23.10
C GLN A 89 9.51 97.33 -24.21
N THR A 90 9.90 97.49 -25.48
CA THR A 90 9.36 96.68 -26.59
C THR A 90 9.79 95.22 -26.51
N ASN A 91 11.04 94.92 -26.14
CA ASN A 91 11.49 93.54 -25.94
C ASN A 91 10.77 92.85 -24.78
N TYR A 92 10.53 93.57 -23.67
CA TYR A 92 9.75 93.05 -22.55
C TYR A 92 8.29 92.79 -22.94
N LEU A 93 7.65 93.71 -23.67
CA LEU A 93 6.27 93.54 -24.16
C LEU A 93 6.17 92.40 -25.19
N PHE A 94 7.16 92.22 -26.05
CA PHE A 94 7.24 91.11 -26.99
C PHE A 94 7.40 89.76 -26.27
N MET A 95 8.36 89.66 -25.35
CA MET A 95 8.57 88.45 -24.54
C MET A 95 7.36 88.11 -23.67
N LYS A 96 6.69 89.11 -23.08
CA LYS A 96 5.44 88.94 -22.34
C LYS A 96 4.36 88.35 -23.24
N LYS A 97 4.18 88.90 -24.46
CA LYS A 97 3.22 88.38 -25.45
C LYS A 97 3.56 86.94 -25.86
N CYS A 98 4.84 86.62 -26.05
CA CYS A 98 5.29 85.26 -26.39
C CYS A 98 5.05 84.25 -25.26
N VAL A 99 5.26 84.64 -23.99
CA VAL A 99 4.97 83.79 -22.82
C VAL A 99 3.46 83.61 -22.63
N GLU A 100 2.66 84.65 -22.83
CA GLU A 100 1.20 84.58 -22.75
C GLU A 100 0.60 83.73 -23.88
N SER A 101 1.21 83.71 -25.07
CA SER A 101 0.74 82.93 -26.23
C SER A 101 1.31 81.51 -26.32
N ASN A 102 2.26 81.13 -25.46
CA ASN A 102 2.91 79.81 -25.55
C ASN A 102 1.99 78.73 -24.94
N PRO A 103 1.67 77.64 -25.65
CA PRO A 103 0.94 76.52 -25.06
C PRO A 103 1.76 75.92 -23.92
N VAL A 104 1.21 75.96 -22.71
CA VAL A 104 1.78 75.26 -21.55
C VAL A 104 1.32 73.81 -21.61
N VAL A 105 2.23 72.88 -21.29
CA VAL A 105 1.86 71.46 -21.18
C VAL A 105 0.74 71.33 -20.14
N PRO A 106 -0.43 70.80 -20.52
CA PRO A 106 -1.54 70.64 -19.58
C PRO A 106 -1.14 69.69 -18.45
N ILE A 107 -1.76 69.87 -17.28
CA ILE A 107 -1.57 68.95 -16.17
C ILE A 107 -1.91 67.52 -16.60
N GLN A 108 -1.07 66.55 -16.22
CA GLN A 108 -1.29 65.15 -16.58
C GLN A 108 -2.56 64.62 -15.92
N GLN A 109 -3.38 63.88 -16.69
CA GLN A 109 -4.65 63.36 -16.20
C GLN A 109 -4.47 62.42 -15.00
N GLU A 110 -3.39 61.65 -14.97
CA GLU A 110 -3.04 60.75 -13.87
C GLU A 110 -2.86 61.49 -12.53
N TRP A 111 -2.37 62.74 -12.56
CA TRP A 111 -2.21 63.55 -11.35
C TRP A 111 -3.54 64.07 -10.84
N LEU A 112 -4.44 64.47 -11.74
CA LEU A 112 -5.81 64.84 -11.39
C LEU A 112 -6.54 63.64 -10.78
N THR A 113 -6.42 62.46 -11.38
CA THR A 113 -7.01 61.22 -10.85
C THR A 113 -6.44 60.86 -9.48
N SER A 114 -5.13 61.04 -9.27
CA SER A 114 -4.48 60.81 -7.97
C SER A 114 -4.87 61.84 -6.90
N MET A 115 -5.20 63.08 -7.28
CA MET A 115 -5.75 64.06 -6.35
C MET A 115 -7.19 63.69 -5.94
N LEU A 116 -7.97 63.11 -6.86
CA LEU A 116 -9.33 62.65 -6.57
C LEU A 116 -9.36 61.43 -5.65
N THR A 117 -8.36 60.54 -5.69
CA THR A 117 -8.30 59.40 -4.74
C THR A 117 -8.04 59.83 -3.29
N LEU A 118 -7.57 61.06 -3.07
CA LEU A 118 -7.44 61.65 -1.73
C LEU A 118 -8.75 62.23 -1.21
N VAL A 119 -9.76 62.38 -2.08
CA VAL A 119 -11.11 62.82 -1.71
C VAL A 119 -11.96 61.59 -1.40
N PRO A 120 -12.54 61.48 -0.19
CA PRO A 120 -13.41 60.36 0.16
C PRO A 120 -14.60 60.20 -0.80
N GLN A 121 -14.85 58.96 -1.24
CA GLN A 121 -15.81 58.63 -2.30
C GLN A 121 -17.25 59.12 -2.03
N HIS A 122 -17.69 59.10 -0.77
CA HIS A 122 -19.02 59.59 -0.35
C HIS A 122 -19.22 61.11 -0.53
N LEU A 123 -18.15 61.88 -0.75
CA LEU A 123 -18.19 63.32 -1.04
C LEU A 123 -18.23 63.62 -2.54
N MET A 124 -17.99 62.61 -3.39
CA MET A 124 -17.95 62.76 -4.84
C MET A 124 -19.23 62.29 -5.55
N GLU A 125 -20.10 61.55 -4.86
CA GLU A 125 -21.32 60.97 -5.44
C GLU A 125 -22.53 61.92 -5.30
N GLY A 126 -23.24 62.13 -6.42
CA GLY A 126 -24.48 62.92 -6.50
C GLY A 126 -24.38 64.09 -7.47
N LYS A 127 -25.46 64.37 -8.21
CA LYS A 127 -25.50 65.35 -9.32
C LYS A 127 -24.90 66.73 -9.02
N ASP A 128 -25.17 67.29 -7.84
CA ASP A 128 -24.65 68.61 -7.47
C ASP A 128 -23.18 68.57 -7.02
N ARG A 129 -22.71 67.41 -6.52
CA ARG A 129 -21.36 67.19 -6.02
C ARG A 129 -20.39 66.81 -7.14
N GLU A 130 -20.85 66.06 -8.13
CA GLU A 130 -20.11 65.78 -9.37
C GLU A 130 -19.76 67.10 -10.10
N LEU A 131 -20.70 68.04 -10.14
CA LEU A 131 -20.48 69.35 -10.77
C LEU A 131 -19.48 70.23 -9.98
N LEU A 132 -19.44 70.09 -8.65
CA LEU A 132 -18.42 70.72 -7.80
C LEU A 132 -17.03 70.11 -7.99
N VAL A 133 -16.95 68.79 -8.19
CA VAL A 133 -15.68 68.10 -8.49
C VAL A 133 -15.14 68.56 -9.84
N GLU A 134 -15.99 68.67 -10.87
CA GLU A 134 -15.57 69.21 -12.17
C GLU A 134 -15.08 70.66 -12.07
N GLN A 135 -15.76 71.51 -11.30
CA GLN A 135 -15.32 72.88 -11.05
C GLN A 135 -13.98 72.95 -10.32
N LEU A 136 -13.77 72.10 -9.31
CA LEU A 136 -12.52 72.03 -8.57
C LEU A 136 -11.35 71.60 -9.48
N LEU A 137 -11.56 70.58 -10.31
CA LEU A 137 -10.56 70.14 -11.28
C LEU A 137 -10.23 71.25 -12.28
N ALA A 138 -11.23 71.93 -12.82
CA ALA A 138 -11.03 73.06 -13.72
C ALA A 138 -10.23 74.20 -13.07
N GLU A 139 -10.48 74.49 -11.78
CA GLU A 139 -9.74 75.51 -11.05
C GLU A 139 -8.28 75.09 -10.79
N VAL A 140 -8.04 73.85 -10.37
CA VAL A 140 -6.68 73.29 -10.18
C VAL A 140 -5.89 73.32 -11.48
N THR A 141 -6.50 72.93 -12.60
CA THR A 141 -5.87 73.00 -13.92
C THR A 141 -5.52 74.44 -14.29
N ARG A 142 -6.43 75.39 -14.04
CA ARG A 142 -6.21 76.82 -14.32
C ARG A 142 -5.09 77.43 -13.46
N GLU A 143 -5.05 77.11 -12.17
CA GLU A 143 -4.00 77.58 -11.25
C GLU A 143 -2.63 76.99 -11.58
N PHE A 144 -2.59 75.71 -11.99
CA PHE A 144 -1.37 75.08 -12.50
C PHE A 144 -0.86 75.81 -13.75
N GLU A 145 -1.74 76.07 -14.72
CA GLU A 145 -1.38 76.79 -15.95
C GLU A 145 -0.87 78.20 -15.66
N MET A 146 -1.55 78.95 -14.77
CA MET A 146 -1.12 80.29 -14.36
C MET A 146 0.22 80.26 -13.62
N SER A 147 0.44 79.29 -12.74
CA SER A 147 1.69 79.13 -12.01
C SER A 147 2.86 78.81 -12.95
N MET A 148 2.65 77.95 -13.94
CA MET A 148 3.63 77.63 -14.97
C MET A 148 3.95 78.85 -15.85
N LYS A 149 2.93 79.59 -16.31
CA LYS A 149 3.11 80.85 -17.06
C LYS A 149 3.87 81.89 -16.24
N ARG A 150 3.59 82.01 -14.94
CA ARG A 150 4.28 82.92 -14.02
C ARG A 150 5.74 82.53 -13.80
N TYR A 151 6.04 81.23 -13.73
CA TYR A 151 7.41 80.73 -13.59
C TYR A 151 8.23 81.00 -14.86
N MET A 152 7.66 80.75 -16.04
CA MET A 152 8.28 81.12 -17.32
C MET A 152 8.59 82.63 -17.39
N GLY A 153 7.68 83.49 -16.92
CA GLY A 153 7.90 84.93 -16.86
C GLY A 153 9.03 85.37 -15.91
N LYS A 154 9.32 84.60 -14.83
CA LYS A 154 10.47 84.85 -13.94
C LYS A 154 11.79 84.44 -14.58
N CYS A 155 11.84 83.35 -15.34
CA CYS A 155 13.04 82.90 -16.05
C CYS A 155 13.52 83.86 -17.16
N CYS A 156 12.66 84.79 -17.62
CA CYS A 156 13.02 85.77 -18.66
C CYS A 156 13.81 86.98 -18.13
N LYS A 157 14.00 87.14 -16.81
CA LYS A 157 14.87 88.16 -16.23
C LYS A 157 16.26 87.56 -15.95
N GLY A 158 17.17 87.66 -16.92
CA GLY A 158 18.58 87.31 -16.72
C GLY A 158 19.16 86.26 -17.67
N LEU A 159 18.81 86.31 -18.96
CA LEU A 159 19.56 85.55 -19.97
C LEU A 159 20.69 86.44 -20.52
N ASP A 160 21.90 86.17 -20.06
CA ASP A 160 23.12 86.56 -20.75
C ASP A 160 23.22 85.77 -22.06
N PHE A 161 23.33 86.47 -23.20
CA PHE A 161 23.47 85.86 -24.53
C PHE A 161 24.92 85.51 -24.88
N SER A 162 25.86 85.68 -23.94
CA SER A 162 27.19 85.09 -24.06
C SER A 162 27.06 83.57 -24.21
N ARG A 163 27.81 82.96 -25.14
CA ARG A 163 27.78 81.51 -25.39
C ARG A 163 29.04 80.82 -24.85
N PRO A 164 29.30 80.80 -23.53
CA PRO A 164 30.51 80.19 -22.98
C PRO A 164 30.57 78.67 -23.27
N TRP A 165 29.42 78.01 -23.36
CA TRP A 165 29.30 76.59 -23.73
C TRP A 165 29.48 76.31 -25.23
N HIS A 166 29.41 77.31 -26.11
CA HIS A 166 29.45 77.07 -27.56
C HIS A 166 30.81 76.58 -28.01
N ASN A 167 31.89 77.12 -27.46
CA ASN A 167 33.23 76.64 -27.76
C ASN A 167 33.40 75.18 -27.30
N SER A 168 32.91 74.83 -26.09
CA SER A 168 32.92 73.45 -25.59
C SER A 168 32.04 72.52 -26.44
N PHE A 169 30.86 72.96 -26.88
CA PHE A 169 29.99 72.20 -27.77
C PHE A 169 30.64 71.99 -29.15
N VAL A 170 31.20 73.03 -29.76
CA VAL A 170 31.89 72.94 -31.05
C VAL A 170 33.11 72.03 -30.93
N GLN A 171 33.87 72.13 -29.84
CA GLN A 171 34.99 71.25 -29.54
C GLN A 171 34.54 69.79 -29.40
N ALA A 172 33.51 69.51 -28.58
CA ALA A 172 32.96 68.18 -28.40
C ALA A 172 32.39 67.62 -29.72
N ARG A 173 31.66 68.43 -30.49
CA ARG A 173 31.13 68.07 -31.82
C ARG A 173 32.26 67.73 -32.79
N ASN A 174 33.32 68.53 -32.84
CA ASN A 174 34.48 68.27 -33.69
C ASN A 174 35.21 66.99 -33.25
N GLN A 175 35.35 66.75 -31.94
CA GLN A 175 35.89 65.51 -31.40
C GLN A 175 35.05 64.30 -31.80
N ILE A 176 33.72 64.37 -31.65
CA ILE A 176 32.77 63.33 -32.05
C ILE A 176 32.89 63.03 -33.55
N ILE A 177 32.84 64.06 -34.40
CA ILE A 177 32.96 63.89 -35.86
C ILE A 177 34.31 63.26 -36.23
N SER A 178 35.39 63.66 -35.57
CA SER A 178 36.74 63.19 -35.89
C SER A 178 37.04 61.75 -35.45
N ASN A 179 36.27 61.22 -34.48
CA ASN A 179 36.55 59.92 -33.84
C ASN A 179 35.46 58.87 -34.05
N LEU A 180 34.20 59.26 -34.24
CA LEU A 180 33.11 58.29 -34.42
C LEU A 180 32.98 57.77 -35.86
N HIS A 181 33.52 58.48 -36.86
CA HIS A 181 33.54 58.06 -38.27
C HIS A 181 32.18 57.69 -38.91
N ILE A 182 31.04 57.85 -38.23
CA ILE A 182 29.70 57.35 -38.64
C ILE A 182 29.31 57.71 -40.09
N LEU A 183 29.76 58.87 -40.60
CA LEU A 183 29.44 59.34 -41.96
C LEU A 183 30.39 58.81 -43.04
N HIS A 184 31.34 57.94 -42.69
CA HIS A 184 32.30 57.40 -43.65
C HIS A 184 31.58 56.51 -44.70
N PRO A 185 31.83 56.70 -46.01
CA PRO A 185 31.14 55.95 -47.06
C PRO A 185 31.21 54.42 -46.90
N THR A 186 32.35 53.89 -46.47
CA THR A 186 32.53 52.44 -46.19
C THR A 186 31.60 51.92 -45.11
N LEU A 187 31.33 52.69 -44.05
CA LEU A 187 30.41 52.28 -42.99
C LEU A 187 28.95 52.26 -43.45
N LYS A 188 28.58 53.15 -44.39
CA LYS A 188 27.28 53.09 -45.05
C LYS A 188 27.11 51.80 -45.86
N VAL A 189 28.15 51.39 -46.59
CA VAL A 189 28.13 50.12 -47.34
C VAL A 189 28.10 48.92 -46.39
N LEU A 190 28.85 48.95 -45.29
CA LEU A 190 28.80 47.91 -44.25
C LEU A 190 27.39 47.80 -43.63
N LEU A 191 26.75 48.94 -43.36
CA LEU A 191 25.39 48.98 -42.85
C LEU A 191 24.40 48.29 -43.82
N ASP A 192 24.50 48.60 -45.11
CA ASP A 192 23.68 48.01 -46.18
C ASP A 192 23.91 46.49 -46.35
N VAL A 193 25.18 46.05 -46.30
CA VAL A 193 25.55 44.63 -46.34
C VAL A 193 24.93 43.87 -45.16
N GLY A 194 24.99 44.43 -43.95
CA GLY A 194 24.37 43.80 -42.78
C GLY A 194 22.83 43.84 -42.83
N TYR A 195 22.21 44.95 -43.23
CA TYR A 195 20.75 45.02 -43.38
C TYR A 195 20.23 43.99 -44.38
N THR A 196 20.91 43.85 -45.52
CA THR A 196 20.55 42.86 -46.54
C THR A 196 20.71 41.42 -46.03
N ALA A 197 21.72 41.15 -45.19
CA ALA A 197 21.96 39.83 -44.63
C ALA A 197 20.97 39.47 -43.49
N PHE A 198 20.62 40.43 -42.63
CA PHE A 198 19.95 40.16 -41.35
C PHE A 198 18.46 40.56 -41.31
N SER A 199 17.97 41.42 -42.21
CA SER A 199 16.60 41.98 -42.13
C SER A 199 15.49 40.93 -42.07
N LYS A 200 15.65 39.79 -42.75
CA LYS A 200 14.66 38.70 -42.78
C LYS A 200 15.13 37.43 -42.06
N LEU A 201 16.30 37.46 -41.43
CA LEU A 201 16.88 36.31 -40.76
C LEU A 201 16.53 36.34 -39.27
N LEU A 202 16.21 35.16 -38.73
CA LEU A 202 16.29 34.86 -37.30
C LEU A 202 17.33 33.76 -37.15
N VAL A 203 18.06 33.74 -36.03
CA VAL A 203 19.05 32.67 -35.78
C VAL A 203 18.33 31.31 -35.68
N VAL A 204 17.17 31.31 -35.02
CA VAL A 204 16.28 30.17 -34.89
C VAL A 204 14.85 30.66 -35.12
N ASP A 205 14.13 30.01 -36.04
CA ASP A 205 12.70 30.26 -36.28
C ASP A 205 11.89 29.05 -35.83
N LEU A 206 11.17 29.20 -34.72
CA LEU A 206 10.31 28.17 -34.13
C LEU A 206 8.82 28.42 -34.39
N SER A 207 8.45 29.35 -35.28
CA SER A 207 7.05 29.67 -35.57
C SER A 207 6.24 28.46 -36.06
N SER A 208 6.86 27.51 -36.74
CA SER A 208 6.18 26.30 -37.24
C SER A 208 6.25 25.10 -36.29
N ILE A 209 6.77 25.25 -35.07
CA ILE A 209 7.01 24.10 -34.17
C ILE A 209 5.71 23.38 -33.80
N ARG A 210 4.64 24.13 -33.51
CA ARG A 210 3.32 23.57 -33.17
C ARG A 210 2.75 22.69 -34.28
N ALA A 211 3.01 23.03 -35.55
CA ALA A 211 2.55 22.26 -36.71
C ALA A 211 3.27 20.91 -36.86
N LYS A 212 4.44 20.73 -36.23
CA LYS A 212 5.16 19.44 -36.20
C LYS A 212 4.56 18.47 -35.16
N GLY A 213 3.70 18.95 -34.27
CA GLY A 213 3.09 18.16 -33.19
C GLY A 213 3.84 18.26 -31.86
N PRO A 214 3.48 17.41 -30.88
CA PRO A 214 4.12 17.38 -29.57
C PRO A 214 5.62 17.11 -29.69
N THR A 215 6.43 17.97 -29.09
CA THR A 215 7.89 17.90 -29.16
C THR A 215 8.46 17.51 -27.81
N ASP A 216 9.50 16.68 -27.82
CA ASP A 216 10.29 16.32 -26.65
C ASP A 216 11.31 17.43 -26.29
N CYS A 217 11.56 17.64 -25.00
CA CYS A 217 12.46 18.69 -24.50
C CYS A 217 13.89 18.52 -25.03
N GLU A 218 14.46 17.32 -24.97
CA GLU A 218 15.84 17.05 -25.39
C GLU A 218 15.97 17.12 -26.91
N SER A 219 14.97 16.61 -27.64
CA SER A 219 14.92 16.79 -29.10
C SER A 219 14.91 18.27 -29.48
N LEU A 220 14.14 19.11 -28.79
CA LEU A 220 14.08 20.54 -29.06
C LEU A 220 15.41 21.24 -28.76
N LYS A 221 16.03 20.96 -27.60
CA LYS A 221 17.34 21.51 -27.23
C LYS A 221 18.39 21.21 -28.30
N ASN A 222 18.41 19.97 -28.79
CA ASN A 222 19.35 19.52 -29.82
C ASN A 222 19.08 20.21 -31.16
N ASP A 223 17.83 20.27 -31.61
CA ASP A 223 17.44 20.93 -32.87
C ASP A 223 17.81 22.42 -32.87
N VAL A 224 17.56 23.11 -31.77
CA VAL A 224 17.90 24.53 -31.59
C VAL A 224 19.42 24.71 -31.63
N SER A 225 20.18 23.91 -30.88
CA SER A 225 21.65 23.98 -30.84
C SER A 225 22.26 23.78 -32.22
N ILE A 226 21.79 22.76 -32.95
CA ILE A 226 22.23 22.48 -34.33
C ILE A 226 21.87 23.64 -35.26
N THR A 227 20.68 24.23 -35.12
CA THR A 227 20.23 25.35 -35.94
C THR A 227 21.04 26.62 -35.69
N CYS A 228 21.40 26.90 -34.43
CA CYS A 228 22.29 28.00 -34.07
C CYS A 228 23.65 27.85 -34.77
N VAL A 229 24.30 26.69 -34.63
CA VAL A 229 25.61 26.42 -35.27
C VAL A 229 25.54 26.54 -36.79
N LYS A 230 24.54 25.92 -37.43
CA LYS A 230 24.36 25.99 -38.89
C LYS A 230 24.14 27.42 -39.37
N THR A 231 23.38 28.22 -38.63
CA THR A 231 23.12 29.62 -39.00
C THR A 231 24.36 30.47 -38.80
N GLU A 232 25.11 30.26 -37.72
CA GLU A 232 26.41 30.90 -37.48
C GLU A 232 27.40 30.59 -38.60
N GLU A 233 27.60 29.31 -38.95
CA GLU A 233 28.45 28.91 -40.07
C GLU A 233 28.00 29.55 -41.40
N LYS A 234 26.69 29.55 -41.67
CA LYS A 234 26.14 30.20 -42.86
C LYS A 234 26.46 31.69 -42.89
N LEU A 235 26.37 32.40 -41.76
CA LEU A 235 26.71 33.81 -41.67
C LEU A 235 28.21 34.06 -41.85
N LEU A 236 29.06 33.24 -41.23
CA LEU A 236 30.51 33.29 -41.37
C LEU A 236 31.00 32.95 -42.79
N ASN A 237 30.23 32.16 -43.54
CA ASN A 237 30.56 31.80 -44.92
C ASN A 237 29.93 32.73 -45.98
N THR A 238 28.98 33.60 -45.62
CA THR A 238 28.25 34.44 -46.59
C THR A 238 28.35 35.93 -46.32
N TRP A 239 28.03 36.37 -45.10
CA TRP A 239 28.06 37.77 -44.71
C TRP A 239 29.48 38.21 -44.36
N PHE A 240 30.17 37.46 -43.51
CA PHE A 240 31.51 37.83 -43.04
C PHE A 240 32.54 38.00 -44.18
N PRO A 241 32.59 37.14 -45.22
CA PRO A 241 33.52 37.32 -46.34
C PRO A 241 33.21 38.57 -47.17
N LYS A 242 31.93 38.99 -47.26
CA LYS A 242 31.56 40.25 -47.91
C LYS A 242 32.07 41.46 -47.12
N VAL A 243 32.01 41.38 -45.78
CA VAL A 243 32.58 42.41 -44.90
C VAL A 243 34.10 42.45 -45.05
N ILE A 244 34.79 41.31 -45.02
CA ILE A 244 36.25 41.25 -45.24
C ILE A 244 36.62 41.86 -46.59
N ASN A 245 35.95 41.43 -47.67
CA ASN A 245 36.19 41.98 -49.02
C ASN A 245 35.95 43.49 -49.13
N LEU A 246 35.10 44.08 -48.28
CA LEU A 246 34.89 45.52 -48.22
C LEU A 246 36.13 46.23 -47.68
N PHE A 247 36.78 45.69 -46.64
CA PHE A 247 37.91 46.33 -45.96
C PHE A 247 39.29 45.97 -46.55
N THR A 248 39.38 44.94 -47.40
CA THR A 248 40.60 44.63 -48.17
C THR A 248 40.84 45.62 -49.33
N ARG A 249 39.81 46.39 -49.72
CA ARG A 249 39.88 47.39 -50.80
C ARG A 249 40.60 48.65 -50.34
N LYS A 250 41.46 49.23 -51.19
CA LYS A 250 42.22 50.46 -50.84
C LYS A 250 41.31 51.66 -50.59
N GLU A 251 40.13 51.69 -51.22
CA GLU A 251 39.12 52.72 -51.08
C GLU A 251 38.44 52.70 -49.70
N ALA A 252 38.55 51.58 -48.95
CA ALA A 252 37.86 51.39 -47.67
C ALA A 252 38.32 52.38 -46.58
N LEU A 253 39.59 52.81 -46.66
CA LEU A 253 40.24 53.75 -45.73
C LEU A 253 40.40 55.15 -46.33
N GLN A 254 39.74 55.43 -47.47
CA GLN A 254 39.88 56.72 -48.15
C GLN A 254 39.40 57.88 -47.28
N GLY A 255 40.31 58.75 -46.85
CA GLY A 255 40.02 59.88 -45.98
C GLY A 255 40.26 59.63 -44.49
N VAL A 256 40.66 58.42 -44.11
CA VAL A 256 41.08 58.08 -42.73
C VAL A 256 42.58 58.32 -42.58
N LYS A 257 42.97 59.11 -41.57
CA LYS A 257 44.38 59.36 -41.25
C LYS A 257 44.98 58.18 -40.47
N SER A 258 46.30 57.98 -40.60
CA SER A 258 46.99 56.86 -39.93
C SER A 258 46.85 56.87 -38.40
N ASP A 259 46.79 58.05 -37.78
CA ASP A 259 46.59 58.24 -36.33
C ASP A 259 45.15 57.97 -35.86
N LYS A 260 44.22 57.74 -36.80
CA LYS A 260 42.79 57.51 -36.54
C LYS A 260 42.31 56.11 -36.93
N LEU A 261 43.20 55.23 -37.39
CA LEU A 261 42.84 53.87 -37.81
C LEU A 261 42.19 53.07 -36.68
N ASP A 262 42.69 53.17 -35.45
CA ASP A 262 42.11 52.46 -34.30
C ASP A 262 40.67 52.93 -34.03
N SER A 263 40.45 54.25 -34.00
CA SER A 263 39.10 54.82 -33.82
C SER A 263 38.13 54.43 -34.95
N PHE A 264 38.64 54.29 -36.17
CA PHE A 264 37.86 53.85 -37.32
C PHE A 264 37.46 52.37 -37.20
N TYR A 265 38.41 51.48 -36.90
CA TYR A 265 38.12 50.06 -36.73
C TYR A 265 37.29 49.76 -35.48
N ASN A 266 37.40 50.58 -34.42
CA ASN A 266 36.48 50.52 -33.28
C ASN A 266 35.05 50.88 -33.70
N CYS A 267 34.87 51.87 -34.57
CA CYS A 267 33.56 52.17 -35.15
C CYS A 267 33.02 51.00 -36.01
N VAL A 268 33.88 50.38 -36.84
CA VAL A 268 33.53 49.19 -37.64
C VAL A 268 33.06 48.05 -36.73
N ALA A 269 33.84 47.73 -35.68
CA ALA A 269 33.49 46.69 -34.72
C ALA A 269 32.18 47.01 -33.98
N THR A 270 31.97 48.26 -33.58
CA THR A 270 30.72 48.72 -32.94
C THR A 270 29.52 48.59 -33.87
N LEU A 271 29.67 48.93 -35.15
CA LEU A 271 28.59 48.79 -36.13
C LEU A 271 28.22 47.32 -36.36
N MET A 272 29.22 46.45 -36.52
CA MET A 272 29.00 45.00 -36.63
C MET A 272 28.34 44.43 -35.36
N SER A 273 28.83 44.84 -34.19
CA SER A 273 28.27 44.49 -32.88
C SER A 273 26.79 44.82 -32.81
N ASN A 274 26.39 46.06 -33.13
CA ASN A 274 25.00 46.49 -33.10
C ASN A 274 24.11 45.66 -34.06
N GLN A 275 24.61 45.31 -35.25
CA GLN A 275 23.86 44.50 -36.21
C GLN A 275 23.63 43.06 -35.71
N LEU A 276 24.66 42.44 -35.12
CA LEU A 276 24.57 41.09 -34.58
C LEU A 276 23.70 41.06 -33.31
N LYS A 277 23.87 42.03 -32.40
CA LYS A 277 23.01 42.17 -31.20
C LYS A 277 21.55 42.39 -31.59
N GLU A 278 21.27 43.15 -32.64
CA GLU A 278 19.90 43.34 -33.13
C GLU A 278 19.29 42.05 -33.69
N LEU A 279 20.08 41.25 -34.43
CA LEU A 279 19.65 39.93 -34.91
C LEU A 279 19.32 38.98 -33.74
N LEU A 280 20.20 38.90 -32.75
CA LEU A 280 20.01 38.07 -31.56
C LEU A 280 18.79 38.53 -30.76
N ARG A 281 18.65 39.84 -30.52
CA ARG A 281 17.51 40.44 -29.81
C ARG A 281 16.19 40.10 -30.50
N ARG A 282 16.09 40.30 -31.82
CA ARG A 282 14.89 39.97 -32.60
C ARG A 282 14.56 38.48 -32.58
N THR A 283 15.57 37.62 -32.53
CA THR A 283 15.38 36.17 -32.41
C THR A 283 14.79 35.81 -31.04
N VAL A 284 15.32 36.38 -29.95
CA VAL A 284 14.77 36.20 -28.60
C VAL A 284 13.35 36.74 -28.49
N GLU A 285 13.10 37.95 -28.99
CA GLU A 285 11.75 38.56 -29.00
C GLU A 285 10.74 37.71 -29.78
N ALA A 286 11.13 37.18 -30.95
CA ALA A 286 10.29 36.29 -31.75
C ALA A 286 9.99 34.98 -31.04
N TYR A 287 10.97 34.40 -30.33
CA TYR A 287 10.79 33.18 -29.54
C TYR A 287 9.86 33.41 -28.34
N VAL A 288 10.09 34.46 -27.54
CA VAL A 288 9.25 34.81 -26.38
C VAL A 288 7.80 35.05 -26.80
N LYS A 289 7.59 35.66 -27.98
CA LYS A 289 6.25 35.90 -28.52
C LYS A 289 5.45 34.62 -28.81
N LEU A 290 6.10 33.47 -28.99
CA LEU A 290 5.39 32.18 -29.14
C LEU A 290 4.63 31.79 -27.86
N PHE A 291 5.06 32.30 -26.70
CA PHE A 291 4.45 32.03 -25.40
C PHE A 291 3.50 33.15 -24.94
N ASP A 292 2.98 33.93 -25.88
CA ASP A 292 1.96 34.93 -25.58
C ASP A 292 0.70 34.24 -25.02
N LEU A 293 0.22 34.72 -23.89
CA LEU A 293 -0.96 34.17 -23.22
C LEU A 293 -2.25 34.53 -23.98
N GLU A 294 -2.24 35.61 -24.76
CA GLU A 294 -3.39 36.06 -25.54
C GLU A 294 -3.46 35.39 -26.92
N ASP A 295 -2.31 35.02 -27.51
CA ASP A 295 -2.23 34.36 -28.83
C ASP A 295 -1.57 32.97 -28.76
N GLN A 296 -2.41 31.97 -28.50
CA GLN A 296 -1.98 30.56 -28.36
C GLN A 296 -1.77 29.84 -29.70
N ARG A 297 -1.96 30.51 -30.86
CA ARG A 297 -1.89 29.86 -32.18
C ARG A 297 -0.52 29.26 -32.48
N TRP A 298 0.52 29.88 -31.92
CA TRP A 298 1.92 29.52 -32.17
C TRP A 298 2.60 28.90 -30.95
N LEU A 299 1.86 28.72 -29.86
CA LEU A 299 2.37 28.16 -28.61
C LEU A 299 2.92 26.76 -28.85
N PRO A 300 4.20 26.49 -28.51
CA PRO A 300 4.77 25.16 -28.67
C PRO A 300 4.01 24.12 -27.84
N LEU A 301 3.87 22.91 -28.40
CA LEU A 301 3.22 21.79 -27.74
C LEU A 301 4.29 20.79 -27.32
N PHE A 302 4.41 20.54 -26.02
CA PHE A 302 5.36 19.61 -25.43
C PHE A 302 4.72 18.28 -25.10
N LYS A 303 5.48 17.19 -25.26
CA LYS A 303 5.08 15.87 -24.77
C LYS A 303 5.47 15.78 -23.29
N MET A 304 4.52 15.40 -22.45
CA MET A 304 4.76 15.01 -21.06
C MET A 304 4.00 13.73 -20.76
N GLU A 305 4.39 13.04 -19.70
CA GLU A 305 3.86 11.75 -19.28
C GLU A 305 3.60 11.80 -17.77
N LEU A 306 2.51 11.15 -17.34
CA LEU A 306 2.32 10.78 -15.95
C LEU A 306 2.85 9.36 -15.79
N THR A 307 3.88 9.22 -14.96
CA THR A 307 4.57 7.96 -14.74
C THR A 307 4.20 7.36 -13.40
N PHE A 308 4.32 6.04 -13.31
CA PHE A 308 4.16 5.29 -12.07
C PHE A 308 5.40 4.45 -11.78
N ASP A 309 6.36 5.05 -11.06
CA ASP A 309 7.63 4.41 -10.72
C ASP A 309 7.82 4.35 -9.20
N ASP A 310 8.35 3.24 -8.69
CA ASP A 310 8.51 2.98 -7.25
C ASP A 310 7.27 3.32 -6.39
N GLU A 311 6.08 2.98 -6.90
CA GLU A 311 4.77 3.28 -6.29
C GLU A 311 4.47 4.78 -6.12
N LYS A 312 5.09 5.64 -6.94
CA LYS A 312 4.89 7.09 -6.93
C LYS A 312 4.34 7.57 -8.25
N MET A 313 3.41 8.51 -8.15
CA MET A 313 2.82 9.20 -9.29
C MET A 313 3.61 10.49 -9.51
N GLU A 314 4.24 10.64 -10.68
CA GLU A 314 5.08 11.81 -10.98
C GLU A 314 4.93 12.25 -12.45
N PHE A 315 5.42 13.45 -12.75
CA PHE A 315 5.50 13.97 -14.13
C PHE A 315 6.86 13.65 -14.73
N TYR A 316 6.87 13.18 -15.98
CA TYR A 316 8.07 13.06 -16.79
C TYR A 316 7.90 13.78 -18.15
N PRO A 317 8.81 14.68 -18.54
CA PRO A 317 9.80 15.33 -17.68
C PRO A 317 9.12 16.14 -16.56
N SER A 318 9.87 16.52 -15.52
CA SER A 318 9.31 17.35 -14.45
C SER A 318 8.97 18.76 -14.97
N PHE A 319 8.18 19.52 -14.20
CA PHE A 319 7.92 20.92 -14.54
C PHE A 319 9.19 21.78 -14.56
N GLU A 320 10.18 21.42 -13.72
CA GLU A 320 11.47 22.11 -13.64
C GLU A 320 12.31 21.82 -14.89
N ASP A 321 12.34 20.56 -15.33
CA ASP A 321 13.04 20.15 -16.56
C ASP A 321 12.45 20.84 -17.80
N LEU A 322 11.13 20.93 -17.89
CA LEU A 322 10.44 21.63 -18.98
C LEU A 322 10.72 23.14 -18.95
N GLU A 323 10.65 23.78 -17.78
CA GLU A 323 11.02 25.19 -17.62
C GLU A 323 12.49 25.41 -18.04
N GLU A 324 13.41 24.58 -17.59
CA GLU A 324 14.83 24.64 -17.96
C GLU A 324 15.01 24.49 -19.47
N ALA A 325 14.32 23.55 -20.12
CA ALA A 325 14.41 23.34 -21.56
C ALA A 325 13.95 24.56 -22.36
N ILE A 326 12.87 25.22 -21.93
CA ILE A 326 12.34 26.43 -22.57
C ILE A 326 13.30 27.61 -22.40
N LEU A 327 13.92 27.75 -21.22
CA LEU A 327 14.86 28.83 -20.91
C LEU A 327 16.23 28.61 -21.57
N PHE A 328 16.66 27.35 -21.70
CA PHE A 328 17.88 26.95 -22.38
C PHE A 328 17.94 27.52 -23.80
N ILE A 329 16.81 27.59 -24.50
CA ILE A 329 16.74 28.14 -25.87
C ILE A 329 17.17 29.61 -25.90
N VAL A 330 16.76 30.43 -24.93
CA VAL A 330 17.21 31.84 -24.83
C VAL A 330 18.71 31.89 -24.60
N THR A 331 19.22 31.04 -23.71
CA THR A 331 20.66 30.92 -23.43
C THR A 331 21.44 30.53 -24.69
N GLN A 332 20.98 29.52 -25.44
CA GLN A 332 21.63 29.09 -26.68
C GLN A 332 21.65 30.17 -27.75
N ILE A 333 20.54 30.89 -27.94
CA ILE A 333 20.49 32.03 -28.86
C ILE A 333 21.50 33.08 -28.42
N SER A 334 21.56 33.41 -27.12
CA SER A 334 22.51 34.40 -26.60
C SER A 334 23.99 34.00 -26.75
N GLN A 335 24.29 32.69 -26.75
CA GLN A 335 25.64 32.15 -26.93
C GLN A 335 26.06 32.02 -28.40
N THR A 336 25.16 32.27 -29.35
CA THR A 336 25.47 32.22 -30.79
C THR A 336 26.23 33.49 -31.20
N LEU A 337 27.17 33.38 -32.15
CA LEU A 337 27.92 34.51 -32.73
C LEU A 337 28.87 35.23 -31.75
N GLN A 338 29.27 34.58 -30.65
CA GLN A 338 30.19 35.15 -29.66
C GLN A 338 31.66 35.20 -30.13
N ASN A 339 32.02 34.39 -31.12
CA ASN A 339 33.39 34.24 -31.60
C ASN A 339 33.67 34.95 -32.93
N VAL A 340 32.80 35.89 -33.35
CA VAL A 340 32.99 36.63 -34.60
C VAL A 340 34.21 37.53 -34.49
N GLN A 341 35.23 37.30 -35.31
CA GLN A 341 36.48 38.07 -35.27
C GLN A 341 36.28 39.52 -35.74
N ALA A 342 36.92 40.47 -35.06
CA ALA A 342 36.96 41.86 -35.48
C ALA A 342 37.83 42.04 -36.74
N ILE A 343 37.41 42.93 -37.64
CA ILE A 343 38.05 43.10 -38.96
C ILE A 343 39.53 43.47 -38.87
N HIS A 344 39.88 44.37 -37.94
CA HIS A 344 41.28 44.77 -37.74
C HIS A 344 42.17 43.59 -37.31
N SER A 345 41.65 42.71 -36.45
CA SER A 345 42.36 41.52 -35.98
C SER A 345 42.52 40.48 -37.08
N TRP A 346 41.50 40.31 -37.93
CA TRP A 346 41.58 39.43 -39.11
C TRP A 346 42.64 39.94 -40.10
N LEU A 347 42.64 41.24 -40.41
CA LEU A 347 43.61 41.87 -41.31
C LEU A 347 45.04 41.87 -40.76
N ALA A 348 45.23 41.86 -39.44
CA ALA A 348 46.52 41.88 -38.76
C ALA A 348 47.22 40.50 -38.69
N ALA A 349 46.60 39.44 -39.23
CA ALA A 349 47.20 38.11 -39.40
C ALA A 349 47.92 37.52 -38.16
N GLY A 350 47.29 37.58 -36.97
CA GLY A 350 47.54 36.60 -35.89
C GLY A 350 48.34 37.02 -34.65
N ALA A 351 48.58 38.30 -34.35
CA ALA A 351 49.26 38.67 -33.10
C ALA A 351 48.33 38.68 -31.86
N THR A 352 47.08 39.11 -32.01
CA THR A 352 46.01 39.05 -30.99
C THR A 352 44.65 38.91 -31.67
N VAL A 353 43.85 37.91 -31.25
CA VAL A 353 42.49 37.71 -31.75
C VAL A 353 41.53 38.52 -30.91
N THR A 354 40.91 39.55 -31.49
CA THR A 354 39.83 40.31 -30.85
C THR A 354 38.51 39.95 -31.52
N THR A 355 37.48 39.72 -30.72
CA THR A 355 36.12 39.42 -31.19
C THR A 355 35.25 40.67 -31.14
N VAL A 356 34.19 40.66 -31.94
CA VAL A 356 33.12 41.63 -31.86
C VAL A 356 32.26 41.30 -30.65
N ASP A 357 31.99 42.28 -29.80
CA ASP A 357 31.05 42.13 -28.69
C ASP A 357 29.64 41.86 -29.24
N THR A 358 29.09 40.68 -28.98
CA THR A 358 27.72 40.30 -29.36
C THR A 358 26.86 39.96 -28.16
N GLU A 359 27.32 40.25 -26.94
CA GLU A 359 26.57 39.97 -25.72
C GLU A 359 25.29 40.81 -25.67
N LEU A 360 24.17 40.12 -25.47
CA LEU A 360 22.88 40.76 -25.28
C LEU A 360 22.85 41.46 -23.91
N PRO A 361 22.22 42.65 -23.80
CA PRO A 361 22.09 43.33 -22.51
C PRO A 361 21.32 42.49 -21.49
N ASP A 362 21.77 42.49 -20.23
CA ASP A 362 21.16 41.71 -19.14
C ASP A 362 19.66 41.91 -19.00
N HIS A 363 19.17 43.15 -19.20
CA HIS A 363 17.75 43.46 -19.10
C HIS A 363 16.89 42.75 -20.16
N VAL A 364 17.45 42.46 -21.35
CA VAL A 364 16.75 41.72 -22.41
C VAL A 364 16.63 40.25 -22.03
N ILE A 365 17.71 39.65 -21.54
CA ILE A 365 17.72 38.25 -21.09
C ILE A 365 16.80 38.08 -19.87
N ALA A 366 16.89 38.97 -18.89
CA ALA A 366 16.03 38.94 -17.71
C ALA A 366 14.54 39.13 -18.06
N TRP A 367 14.22 40.02 -19.01
CA TRP A 367 12.87 40.16 -19.54
C TRP A 367 12.37 38.89 -20.21
N ALA A 368 13.18 38.27 -21.07
CA ALA A 368 12.81 37.04 -21.77
C ALA A 368 12.56 35.89 -20.79
N GLN A 369 13.50 35.67 -19.85
CA GLN A 369 13.37 34.63 -18.84
C GLN A 369 12.17 34.83 -17.94
N SER A 370 11.95 36.04 -17.40
CA SER A 370 10.80 36.32 -16.54
C SER A 370 9.46 36.17 -17.26
N THR A 371 9.40 36.56 -18.53
CA THR A 371 8.20 36.42 -19.37
C THR A 371 7.89 34.95 -19.64
N LEU A 372 8.89 34.16 -20.03
CA LEU A 372 8.75 32.72 -20.28
C LEU A 372 8.36 31.96 -19.02
N LYS A 373 9.03 32.19 -17.89
CA LYS A 373 8.68 31.55 -16.61
C LYS A 373 7.22 31.79 -16.22
N ARG A 374 6.75 33.02 -16.38
CA ARG A 374 5.34 33.36 -16.13
C ARG A 374 4.41 32.59 -17.07
N ALA A 375 4.72 32.56 -18.37
CA ALA A 375 3.89 31.86 -19.34
C ALA A 375 3.86 30.33 -19.12
N VAL A 376 5.01 29.73 -18.82
CA VAL A 376 5.13 28.30 -18.48
C VAL A 376 4.30 27.97 -17.25
N LYS A 377 4.46 28.73 -16.16
CA LYS A 377 3.70 28.54 -14.92
C LYS A 377 2.19 28.60 -15.14
N GLU A 378 1.70 29.56 -15.93
CA GLU A 378 0.26 29.68 -16.22
C GLU A 378 -0.25 28.51 -17.06
N ASN A 379 0.50 28.09 -18.09
CA ASN A 379 0.11 26.97 -18.95
C ASN A 379 0.18 25.60 -18.24
N LEU A 380 0.98 25.47 -17.18
CA LEU A 380 1.12 24.24 -16.39
C LEU A 380 0.07 24.09 -15.28
N LYS A 381 -0.80 25.08 -15.04
CA LYS A 381 -1.90 24.95 -14.06
C LYS A 381 -2.87 23.82 -14.41
N GLY A 382 -3.31 23.74 -15.67
CA GLY A 382 -4.23 22.69 -16.12
C GLY A 382 -3.66 21.28 -15.97
N PRO A 383 -2.43 20.99 -16.46
CA PRO A 383 -1.75 19.73 -16.19
C PRO A 383 -1.65 19.40 -14.70
N ARG A 384 -1.28 20.38 -13.86
CA ARG A 384 -1.18 20.19 -12.40
C ARG A 384 -2.53 19.81 -11.78
N GLU A 385 -3.59 20.57 -12.06
CA GLU A 385 -4.94 20.29 -11.56
C GLU A 385 -5.42 18.89 -11.99
N HIS A 386 -5.09 18.49 -13.23
CA HIS A 386 -5.42 17.15 -13.72
C HIS A 386 -4.69 16.05 -12.94
N PHE A 387 -3.41 16.23 -12.64
CA PHE A 387 -2.64 15.31 -11.81
C PHE A 387 -3.15 15.27 -10.36
N GLU A 388 -3.50 16.43 -9.78
CA GLU A 388 -4.10 16.50 -8.44
C GLU A 388 -5.41 15.69 -8.37
N ASN A 389 -6.25 15.71 -9.40
CA ASN A 389 -7.44 14.85 -9.46
C ASN A 389 -7.11 13.34 -9.42
N TYR A 390 -6.01 12.91 -10.05
CA TYR A 390 -5.55 11.52 -9.96
C TYR A 390 -5.11 11.19 -8.53
N VAL A 391 -4.34 12.08 -7.91
CA VAL A 391 -3.87 11.91 -6.53
C VAL A 391 -5.03 11.86 -5.55
N ASP A 392 -6.02 12.73 -5.68
CA ASP A 392 -7.20 12.76 -4.82
C ASP A 392 -8.07 11.51 -4.99
N SER A 393 -8.21 11.01 -6.22
CA SER A 393 -9.09 9.86 -6.52
C SER A 393 -8.43 8.51 -6.21
N TYR A 394 -7.12 8.39 -6.42
CA TYR A 394 -6.41 7.10 -6.42
C TYR A 394 -5.15 7.07 -5.54
N GLY A 395 -4.76 8.17 -4.92
CA GLY A 395 -3.56 8.24 -4.06
C GLY A 395 -3.60 7.31 -2.85
N TRP A 396 -4.79 7.01 -2.35
CA TRP A 396 -4.99 6.07 -1.25
C TRP A 396 -4.54 4.62 -1.57
N LEU A 397 -4.38 4.27 -2.85
CA LEU A 397 -3.84 2.97 -3.28
C LEU A 397 -2.34 2.83 -2.97
N VAL A 398 -1.62 3.95 -2.84
CA VAL A 398 -0.15 3.97 -2.80
C VAL A 398 0.42 4.73 -1.59
N ASP A 399 -0.38 5.54 -0.91
CA ASP A 399 0.04 6.23 0.32
C ASP A 399 0.08 5.32 1.58
N GLY A 400 -0.27 4.05 1.42
CA GLY A 400 -0.35 3.04 2.49
C GLY A 400 -1.74 2.85 3.08
N THR A 401 -2.72 3.68 2.73
CA THR A 401 -4.10 3.58 3.22
C THR A 401 -4.76 2.27 2.80
N ALA A 402 -4.63 1.87 1.54
CA ALA A 402 -5.11 0.58 1.05
C ALA A 402 -4.47 -0.60 1.81
N ALA A 403 -3.16 -0.53 2.06
CA ALA A 403 -2.43 -1.59 2.77
C ALA A 403 -2.94 -1.76 4.22
N GLU A 404 -3.19 -0.65 4.93
CA GLU A 404 -3.74 -0.71 6.28
C GLU A 404 -5.19 -1.22 6.28
N ARG A 405 -6.01 -0.82 5.30
CA ARG A 405 -7.38 -1.32 5.14
C ARG A 405 -7.40 -2.84 4.92
N ILE A 406 -6.52 -3.36 4.07
CA ILE A 406 -6.39 -4.82 3.84
C ILE A 406 -5.98 -5.52 5.13
N LYS A 407 -4.96 -5.01 5.82
CA LYS A 407 -4.46 -5.58 7.05
C LYS A 407 -5.51 -5.62 8.16
N GLN A 408 -6.34 -4.58 8.26
CA GLN A 408 -7.47 -4.55 9.19
C GLN A 408 -8.52 -5.60 8.83
N PHE A 409 -8.87 -5.70 7.55
CA PHE A 409 -9.81 -6.70 7.04
C PHE A 409 -9.30 -8.12 7.32
N GLU A 410 -8.03 -8.42 7.03
CA GLU A 410 -7.45 -9.75 7.31
C GLU A 410 -7.30 -10.08 8.81
N ALA A 411 -7.37 -9.08 9.69
CA ALA A 411 -7.33 -9.30 11.14
C ALA A 411 -8.68 -9.76 11.71
N GLU A 412 -9.77 -9.58 10.95
CA GLU A 412 -11.14 -9.95 11.32
C GLU A 412 -11.57 -11.24 10.59
N GLU A 413 -12.55 -11.96 11.13
CA GLU A 413 -13.13 -13.12 10.43
C GLU A 413 -14.22 -12.65 9.47
N HIS A 414 -14.05 -12.96 8.18
CA HIS A 414 -15.00 -12.59 7.13
C HIS A 414 -15.52 -13.80 6.36
N SER A 415 -16.75 -13.69 5.91
CA SER A 415 -17.39 -14.66 5.03
C SER A 415 -16.84 -14.59 3.60
N PHE A 416 -17.02 -15.66 2.83
CA PHE A 416 -16.64 -15.68 1.41
C PHE A 416 -17.28 -14.53 0.62
N ASP A 417 -18.53 -14.19 0.92
CA ASP A 417 -19.27 -13.15 0.20
C ASP A 417 -18.69 -11.75 0.49
N GLU A 418 -18.27 -11.48 1.73
CA GLU A 418 -17.58 -10.23 2.10
C GLU A 418 -16.20 -10.13 1.43
N TYR A 419 -15.46 -11.23 1.32
CA TYR A 419 -14.23 -11.27 0.53
C TYR A 419 -14.50 -11.01 -0.95
N ALA A 420 -15.52 -11.64 -1.52
CA ALA A 420 -15.89 -11.46 -2.92
C ALA A 420 -16.25 -10.00 -3.22
N ASP A 421 -17.08 -9.38 -2.39
CA ASP A 421 -17.44 -7.96 -2.51
C ASP A 421 -16.21 -7.05 -2.44
N PHE A 422 -15.28 -7.34 -1.52
CA PHE A 422 -14.07 -6.53 -1.37
C PHE A 422 -13.08 -6.71 -2.55
N ILE A 423 -12.96 -7.93 -3.07
CA ILE A 423 -12.18 -8.23 -4.28
C ILE A 423 -12.79 -7.50 -5.50
N ASP A 424 -14.11 -7.57 -5.66
CA ASP A 424 -14.83 -6.94 -6.76
C ASP A 424 -14.71 -5.42 -6.73
N GLU A 425 -14.60 -4.80 -5.56
CA GLU A 425 -14.29 -3.36 -5.42
C GLU A 425 -12.96 -3.02 -6.13
N PHE A 426 -11.89 -3.76 -5.85
CA PHE A 426 -10.58 -3.52 -6.48
C PHE A 426 -10.54 -3.91 -7.96
N LEU A 427 -11.20 -5.00 -8.37
CA LEU A 427 -11.31 -5.39 -9.79
C LEU A 427 -12.11 -4.36 -10.60
N SER A 428 -13.17 -3.80 -10.00
CA SER A 428 -13.96 -2.72 -10.61
C SER A 428 -13.17 -1.43 -10.69
N LEU A 429 -12.43 -1.08 -9.63
CA LEU A 429 -11.53 0.07 -9.61
C LEU A 429 -10.46 -0.03 -10.70
N ALA A 430 -9.84 -1.21 -10.87
CA ALA A 430 -8.88 -1.43 -11.95
C ALA A 430 -9.51 -1.21 -13.34
N LYS A 431 -10.75 -1.66 -13.56
CA LYS A 431 -11.50 -1.43 -14.81
C LYS A 431 -11.83 0.05 -15.00
N GLU A 432 -12.23 0.75 -13.94
CA GLU A 432 -12.50 2.19 -13.93
C GLU A 432 -11.25 2.98 -14.35
N ILE A 433 -10.11 2.74 -13.71
CA ILE A 433 -8.84 3.40 -14.01
C ILE A 433 -8.44 3.16 -15.47
N MET A 434 -8.56 1.93 -15.97
CA MET A 434 -8.25 1.62 -17.36
C MET A 434 -9.18 2.32 -18.36
N SER A 435 -10.41 2.62 -17.96
CA SER A 435 -11.39 3.34 -18.79
C SER A 435 -11.12 4.85 -18.91
N LEU A 436 -10.25 5.42 -18.06
CA LEU A 436 -9.89 6.84 -18.12
C LEU A 436 -9.23 7.21 -19.46
N PRO A 437 -9.28 8.48 -19.89
CA PRO A 437 -8.63 8.92 -21.12
C PRO A 437 -7.12 8.64 -21.12
N LEU A 438 -6.58 8.14 -22.25
CA LEU A 438 -5.14 7.88 -22.39
C LEU A 438 -4.32 9.18 -22.56
N LEU A 439 -4.90 10.19 -23.23
CA LEU A 439 -4.26 11.47 -23.48
C LEU A 439 -5.10 12.61 -22.92
N ALA A 440 -4.46 13.52 -22.18
CA ALA A 440 -5.03 14.81 -21.82
C ALA A 440 -4.34 15.93 -22.64
N ASN A 441 -5.14 16.78 -23.28
CA ASN A 441 -4.63 17.83 -24.16
C ASN A 441 -4.79 19.19 -23.51
N PHE A 442 -3.67 19.87 -23.29
CA PHE A 442 -3.57 21.24 -22.79
C PHE A 442 -2.91 22.16 -23.83
N PRO A 443 -3.05 23.49 -23.72
CA PRO A 443 -2.54 24.42 -24.73
C PRO A 443 -1.04 24.28 -25.06
N MET A 444 -0.22 23.99 -24.04
CA MET A 444 1.24 23.84 -24.12
C MET A 444 1.71 22.39 -23.94
N VAL A 445 0.86 21.49 -23.44
CA VAL A 445 1.25 20.13 -23.04
C VAL A 445 0.28 19.12 -23.61
N ARG A 446 0.80 18.08 -24.27
CA ARG A 446 0.09 16.82 -24.46
C ARG A 446 0.58 15.84 -23.40
N LEU A 447 -0.31 15.52 -22.46
CA LEU A 447 -0.02 14.65 -21.34
C LEU A 447 -0.45 13.23 -21.66
N ASP A 448 0.51 12.31 -21.67
CA ASP A 448 0.28 10.87 -21.75
C ASP A 448 0.02 10.33 -20.35
N CYS A 449 -1.09 9.62 -20.16
CA CYS A 449 -1.48 9.07 -18.86
C CYS A 449 -1.42 7.54 -18.86
N ASP A 450 -0.95 6.89 -19.94
CA ASP A 450 -1.02 5.44 -20.10
C ASP A 450 -0.22 4.70 -19.01
N ASP A 451 1.02 5.13 -18.77
CA ASP A 451 1.90 4.50 -17.77
C ASP A 451 1.30 4.60 -16.36
N LEU A 452 0.88 5.80 -15.94
CA LEU A 452 0.19 5.97 -14.66
C LEU A 452 -1.07 5.11 -14.53
N LYS A 453 -1.91 5.08 -15.57
CA LYS A 453 -3.14 4.28 -15.57
C LYS A 453 -2.83 2.79 -15.42
N GLN A 454 -1.86 2.28 -16.18
CA GLN A 454 -1.45 0.89 -16.12
C GLN A 454 -0.92 0.55 -14.72
N GLY A 455 -0.01 1.38 -14.19
CA GLY A 455 0.56 1.20 -12.86
C GLY A 455 -0.49 1.17 -11.74
N LEU A 456 -1.43 2.12 -11.72
CA LEU A 456 -2.51 2.15 -10.74
C LEU A 456 -3.49 0.97 -10.88
N ALA A 457 -3.87 0.62 -12.12
CA ALA A 457 -4.75 -0.51 -12.37
C ALA A 457 -4.11 -1.84 -11.96
N ASP A 458 -2.82 -2.01 -12.23
CA ASP A 458 -2.07 -3.21 -11.86
C ASP A 458 -1.83 -3.28 -10.35
N LYS A 459 -1.64 -2.13 -9.66
CA LYS A 459 -1.64 -2.07 -8.19
C LYS A 459 -2.98 -2.55 -7.60
N ALA A 460 -4.10 -2.06 -8.12
CA ALA A 460 -5.44 -2.50 -7.69
C ALA A 460 -5.67 -4.00 -7.96
N LYS A 461 -5.28 -4.51 -9.15
CA LYS A 461 -5.35 -5.95 -9.46
C LYS A 461 -4.44 -6.78 -8.56
N SER A 462 -3.25 -6.29 -8.23
CA SER A 462 -2.32 -7.00 -7.34
C SER A 462 -2.92 -7.18 -5.94
N ILE A 463 -3.63 -6.18 -5.44
CA ILE A 463 -4.39 -6.28 -4.19
C ILE A 463 -5.51 -7.32 -4.31
N ALA A 464 -6.32 -7.23 -5.37
CA ALA A 464 -7.39 -8.19 -5.63
C ALA A 464 -6.86 -9.64 -5.72
N ASN A 465 -5.74 -9.84 -6.41
CA ASN A 465 -5.11 -11.14 -6.57
C ASN A 465 -4.59 -11.71 -5.25
N MET A 466 -4.01 -10.88 -4.38
CA MET A 466 -3.58 -11.31 -3.04
C MET A 466 -4.77 -11.84 -2.22
N LEU A 467 -5.88 -11.11 -2.21
CA LEU A 467 -7.12 -11.53 -1.54
C LEU A 467 -7.74 -12.78 -2.19
N LEU A 468 -7.69 -12.88 -3.52
CA LEU A 468 -8.13 -14.05 -4.28
C LEU A 468 -7.33 -15.30 -3.91
N GLU A 469 -6.00 -15.20 -3.87
CA GLU A 469 -5.12 -16.31 -3.49
C GLU A 469 -5.46 -16.84 -2.09
N ARG A 470 -5.80 -15.96 -1.16
CA ARG A 470 -6.25 -16.33 0.19
C ARG A 470 -7.52 -17.17 0.16
N ILE A 471 -8.59 -16.69 -0.48
CA ILE A 471 -9.88 -17.41 -0.51
C ILE A 471 -9.84 -18.68 -1.37
N VAL A 472 -8.97 -18.72 -2.38
CA VAL A 472 -8.72 -19.93 -3.17
C VAL A 472 -8.00 -20.98 -2.34
N ALA A 473 -7.05 -20.58 -1.50
CA ALA A 473 -6.40 -21.50 -0.55
C ALA A 473 -7.42 -22.07 0.44
N ASP A 474 -8.28 -21.24 1.03
CA ASP A 474 -9.33 -21.70 1.96
C ASP A 474 -10.34 -22.64 1.25
N HIS A 475 -10.71 -22.34 0.00
CA HIS A 475 -11.56 -23.20 -0.82
C HIS A 475 -10.90 -24.55 -1.15
N ARG A 476 -9.60 -24.54 -1.42
CA ARG A 476 -8.81 -25.75 -1.65
C ARG A 476 -8.74 -26.62 -0.39
N ASP A 477 -8.45 -26.02 0.76
CA ASP A 477 -8.38 -26.73 2.05
C ASP A 477 -9.72 -27.40 2.38
N GLU A 478 -10.84 -26.71 2.17
CA GLU A 478 -12.18 -27.26 2.37
C GLU A 478 -12.47 -28.42 1.40
N ASN A 479 -12.10 -28.28 0.12
CA ASN A 479 -12.23 -29.35 -0.85
C ASN A 479 -11.40 -30.60 -0.50
N GLU A 480 -10.16 -30.40 -0.03
CA GLU A 480 -9.31 -31.50 0.44
C GLU A 480 -9.91 -32.17 1.68
N MET A 481 -10.48 -31.39 2.61
CA MET A 481 -11.14 -31.91 3.81
C MET A 481 -12.37 -32.76 3.45
N ILE A 482 -13.23 -32.28 2.55
CA ILE A 482 -14.37 -33.04 2.05
C ILE A 482 -13.89 -34.36 1.42
N CYS A 483 -12.87 -34.32 0.55
CA CYS A 483 -12.31 -35.54 -0.06
C CYS A 483 -11.79 -36.51 1.00
N LYS A 484 -11.05 -36.03 2.00
CA LYS A 484 -10.53 -36.85 3.10
C LYS A 484 -11.66 -37.51 3.89
N GLU A 485 -12.75 -36.79 4.18
CA GLU A 485 -13.91 -37.36 4.88
C GLU A 485 -14.61 -38.46 4.07
N PHE A 486 -14.78 -38.27 2.75
CA PHE A 486 -15.29 -39.34 1.89
C PHE A 486 -14.37 -40.55 1.80
N GLU A 487 -13.05 -40.34 1.69
CA GLU A 487 -12.08 -41.44 1.70
C GLU A 487 -12.07 -42.18 3.04
N MET A 488 -12.18 -41.49 4.18
CA MET A 488 -12.30 -42.14 5.49
C MET A 488 -13.56 -43.01 5.60
N ILE A 489 -14.70 -42.54 5.07
CA ILE A 489 -15.94 -43.34 5.02
C ILE A 489 -15.73 -44.58 4.15
N LYS A 490 -15.11 -44.41 2.97
CA LYS A 490 -14.83 -45.50 2.03
C LYS A 490 -13.88 -46.54 2.64
N GLU A 491 -12.77 -46.12 3.23
CA GLU A 491 -11.81 -47.01 3.88
C GLU A 491 -12.46 -47.80 5.01
N HIS A 492 -13.31 -47.15 5.81
CA HIS A 492 -13.99 -47.83 6.90
C HIS A 492 -15.06 -48.82 6.39
N ALA A 493 -15.81 -48.46 5.35
CA ALA A 493 -16.83 -49.30 4.74
C ALA A 493 -16.25 -50.52 3.98
N LEU A 494 -15.05 -50.41 3.41
CA LEU A 494 -14.43 -51.50 2.66
C LEU A 494 -13.48 -52.37 3.51
N LYS A 495 -13.27 -52.03 4.79
CA LYS A 495 -12.48 -52.87 5.71
C LYS A 495 -13.20 -54.20 5.96
N VAL A 496 -12.52 -55.32 5.81
CA VAL A 496 -13.11 -56.64 6.12
C VAL A 496 -13.16 -56.79 7.66
N PRO A 497 -14.34 -56.99 8.28
CA PRO A 497 -14.42 -57.23 9.71
C PRO A 497 -13.84 -58.61 10.05
N GLU A 498 -13.00 -58.69 11.09
CA GLU A 498 -12.39 -59.95 11.53
C GLU A 498 -13.24 -60.67 12.58
N THR A 499 -14.09 -59.92 13.30
CA THR A 499 -14.98 -60.44 14.32
C THR A 499 -16.42 -60.01 14.09
N THR A 500 -17.37 -60.76 14.65
CA THR A 500 -18.80 -60.42 14.61
C THR A 500 -19.07 -59.07 15.28
N GLU A 501 -18.31 -58.72 16.33
CA GLU A 501 -18.40 -57.44 17.03
C GLU A 501 -17.97 -56.28 16.10
N GLU A 502 -16.82 -56.39 15.44
CA GLU A 502 -16.38 -55.40 14.44
C GLU A 502 -17.36 -55.28 13.26
N MET A 503 -17.99 -56.38 12.83
CA MET A 503 -19.00 -56.36 11.79
C MET A 503 -20.24 -55.56 12.21
N MET A 504 -20.71 -55.72 13.45
CA MET A 504 -21.86 -54.99 13.97
C MET A 504 -21.57 -53.49 14.12
N GLU A 505 -20.37 -53.13 14.62
CA GLU A 505 -19.91 -51.74 14.69
C GLU A 505 -19.85 -51.10 13.29
N MET A 506 -19.37 -51.83 12.29
CA MET A 506 -19.33 -51.37 10.91
C MET A 506 -20.72 -51.10 10.33
N ILE A 507 -21.69 -51.97 10.58
CA ILE A 507 -23.08 -51.77 10.15
C ILE A 507 -23.64 -50.47 10.75
N GLU A 508 -23.44 -50.26 12.05
CA GLU A 508 -23.90 -49.05 12.72
C GLU A 508 -23.22 -47.79 12.18
N TYR A 509 -21.90 -47.85 11.96
CA TYR A 509 -21.15 -46.74 11.37
C TYR A 509 -21.64 -46.38 9.97
N VAL A 510 -21.79 -47.37 9.08
CA VAL A 510 -22.21 -47.16 7.69
C VAL A 510 -23.63 -46.61 7.62
N GLU A 511 -24.56 -47.11 8.45
CA GLU A 511 -25.91 -46.55 8.55
C GLU A 511 -25.90 -45.08 9.02
N LYS A 512 -25.08 -44.76 10.01
CA LYS A 512 -24.91 -43.36 10.47
C LYS A 512 -24.29 -42.47 9.38
N ALA A 513 -23.31 -42.99 8.64
CA ALA A 513 -22.70 -42.28 7.51
C ALA A 513 -23.74 -42.01 6.41
N LYS A 514 -24.50 -43.03 5.98
CA LYS A 514 -25.58 -42.94 4.97
C LYS A 514 -26.65 -41.90 5.36
N THR A 515 -27.06 -41.88 6.63
CA THR A 515 -28.17 -41.04 7.10
C THR A 515 -27.77 -39.59 7.40
N THR A 516 -26.65 -39.37 8.07
CA THR A 516 -26.27 -38.04 8.58
C THR A 516 -24.97 -37.50 7.99
N GLY A 517 -23.91 -38.33 7.92
CA GLY A 517 -22.60 -37.90 7.46
C GLY A 517 -22.61 -37.39 6.01
N ILE A 518 -23.19 -38.18 5.10
CA ILE A 518 -23.29 -37.81 3.68
C ILE A 518 -24.14 -36.55 3.48
N GLN A 519 -25.23 -36.37 4.24
CA GLN A 519 -26.05 -35.17 4.13
C GLN A 519 -25.29 -33.90 4.52
N GLN A 520 -24.46 -33.96 5.56
CA GLN A 520 -23.60 -32.85 5.96
C GLN A 520 -22.55 -32.52 4.89
N LEU A 521 -21.91 -33.54 4.31
CA LEU A 521 -20.96 -33.39 3.21
C LEU A 521 -21.62 -32.78 1.96
N LEU A 522 -22.85 -33.16 1.63
CA LEU A 522 -23.58 -32.60 0.49
C LEU A 522 -23.88 -31.10 0.65
N VAL A 523 -24.19 -30.64 1.87
CA VAL A 523 -24.39 -29.20 2.14
C VAL A 523 -23.08 -28.45 1.92
N ARG A 524 -21.96 -28.98 2.39
CA ARG A 524 -20.62 -28.40 2.18
C ARG A 524 -20.23 -28.37 0.69
N ILE A 525 -20.46 -29.46 -0.04
CA ILE A 525 -20.24 -29.52 -1.50
C ILE A 525 -21.08 -28.46 -2.22
N LYS A 526 -22.33 -28.25 -1.82
CA LYS A 526 -23.20 -27.23 -2.43
C LYS A 526 -22.63 -25.83 -2.24
N GLU A 527 -22.09 -25.54 -1.06
CA GLU A 527 -21.41 -24.27 -0.79
C GLU A 527 -20.09 -24.14 -1.58
N CYS A 528 -19.26 -25.19 -1.63
CA CYS A 528 -18.06 -25.21 -2.50
C CYS A 528 -18.41 -24.96 -3.97
N HIS A 529 -19.50 -25.56 -4.47
CA HIS A 529 -19.97 -25.34 -5.83
C HIS A 529 -20.39 -23.89 -6.07
N ARG A 530 -21.07 -23.25 -5.11
CA ARG A 530 -21.45 -21.84 -5.19
C ARG A 530 -20.22 -20.94 -5.26
N ARG A 531 -19.24 -21.16 -4.37
CA ARG A 531 -17.97 -20.42 -4.33
C ARG A 531 -17.19 -20.60 -5.64
N LEU A 532 -17.12 -21.84 -6.14
CA LEU A 532 -16.44 -22.16 -7.39
C LEU A 532 -17.00 -21.39 -8.59
N ASN A 533 -18.32 -21.17 -8.66
CA ASN A 533 -18.91 -20.40 -9.76
C ASN A 533 -18.37 -18.96 -9.81
N TYR A 534 -18.24 -18.29 -8.66
CA TYR A 534 -17.60 -16.97 -8.60
C TYR A 534 -16.11 -17.07 -8.96
N LEU A 535 -15.39 -18.00 -8.34
CA LEU A 535 -13.94 -18.14 -8.54
C LEU A 535 -13.57 -18.42 -10.01
N LEU A 536 -14.40 -19.15 -10.76
CA LEU A 536 -14.16 -19.41 -12.18
C LEU A 536 -14.20 -18.15 -13.06
N ASP A 537 -14.92 -17.10 -12.63
CA ASP A 537 -15.02 -15.84 -13.37
C ASP A 537 -13.85 -14.89 -13.08
N VAL A 538 -13.25 -14.98 -11.89
CA VAL A 538 -12.24 -14.03 -11.40
C VAL A 538 -10.85 -14.62 -11.19
N PHE A 539 -10.71 -15.96 -11.17
CA PHE A 539 -9.46 -16.65 -10.86
C PHE A 539 -9.09 -17.70 -11.93
N LEU A 540 -7.79 -17.84 -12.17
CA LEU A 540 -7.23 -18.85 -13.09
C LEU A 540 -6.69 -20.04 -12.30
N PHE A 541 -7.44 -21.14 -12.29
CA PHE A 541 -7.06 -22.36 -11.58
C PHE A 541 -5.94 -23.13 -12.27
N ALA A 542 -5.05 -23.72 -11.47
CA ALA A 542 -4.14 -24.76 -11.93
C ALA A 542 -4.92 -26.05 -12.29
N PRO A 543 -4.42 -26.87 -13.23
CA PRO A 543 -5.07 -28.13 -13.61
C PRO A 543 -5.35 -29.06 -12.42
N GLU A 544 -4.46 -29.07 -11.44
CA GLU A 544 -4.57 -29.86 -10.21
C GLU A 544 -5.77 -29.42 -9.37
N ASP A 545 -5.96 -28.12 -9.18
CA ASP A 545 -7.09 -27.58 -8.42
C ASP A 545 -8.42 -27.79 -9.14
N LEU A 546 -8.45 -27.71 -10.48
CA LEU A 546 -9.63 -28.08 -11.26
C LEU A 546 -9.98 -29.56 -11.09
N SER A 547 -8.98 -30.44 -11.06
CA SER A 547 -9.19 -31.87 -10.84
C SER A 547 -9.72 -32.18 -9.43
N LEU A 548 -9.27 -31.44 -8.42
CA LEU A 548 -9.76 -31.54 -7.05
C LEU A 548 -11.23 -31.10 -6.97
N ASN A 549 -11.55 -29.92 -7.53
CA ASN A 549 -12.93 -29.44 -7.62
C ASN A 549 -13.86 -30.46 -8.29
N ALA A 550 -13.44 -31.03 -9.42
CA ALA A 550 -14.20 -32.07 -10.12
C ALA A 550 -14.38 -33.33 -9.24
N THR A 551 -13.34 -33.72 -8.51
CA THR A 551 -13.40 -34.88 -7.61
C THR A 551 -14.42 -34.67 -6.49
N VAL A 552 -14.42 -33.50 -5.84
CA VAL A 552 -15.40 -33.10 -4.81
C VAL A 552 -16.83 -33.18 -5.35
N LEU A 553 -17.08 -32.65 -6.54
CA LEU A 553 -18.41 -32.67 -7.16
C LEU A 553 -18.88 -34.08 -7.57
N LEU A 554 -17.94 -35.01 -7.82
CA LEU A 554 -18.23 -36.38 -8.24
C LEU A 554 -18.34 -37.38 -7.08
N TRP A 555 -17.83 -37.05 -5.88
CA TRP A 555 -17.91 -37.92 -4.69
C TRP A 555 -19.31 -38.43 -4.36
N PRO A 556 -20.39 -37.61 -4.44
CA PRO A 556 -21.75 -38.09 -4.22
C PRO A 556 -22.19 -39.22 -5.15
N GLN A 557 -21.65 -39.29 -6.36
CA GLN A 557 -21.93 -40.38 -7.30
C GLN A 557 -21.05 -41.61 -7.02
N LYS A 558 -19.80 -41.38 -6.60
CA LYS A 558 -18.81 -42.43 -6.31
C LYS A 558 -19.10 -43.20 -5.02
N ILE A 559 -19.78 -42.59 -4.04
CA ILE A 559 -20.01 -43.21 -2.73
C ILE A 559 -21.08 -44.30 -2.73
N ASN A 560 -22.10 -44.21 -3.60
CA ASN A 560 -23.18 -45.21 -3.61
C ASN A 560 -22.69 -46.63 -3.98
N PRO A 561 -21.87 -46.82 -5.03
CA PRO A 561 -21.29 -48.14 -5.32
C PRO A 561 -20.43 -48.71 -4.18
N ILE A 562 -19.79 -47.86 -3.38
CA ILE A 562 -18.98 -48.28 -2.22
C ILE A 562 -19.89 -48.82 -1.12
N PHE A 563 -21.05 -48.20 -0.91
CA PHE A 563 -22.05 -48.72 0.00
C PHE A 563 -22.64 -50.05 -0.47
N ASP A 564 -22.90 -50.19 -1.78
CA ASP A 564 -23.36 -51.47 -2.35
C ASP A 564 -22.31 -52.58 -2.13
N GLU A 565 -21.02 -52.27 -2.32
CA GLU A 565 -19.91 -53.20 -2.06
C GLU A 565 -19.76 -53.55 -0.57
N ASN A 566 -20.00 -52.58 0.33
CA ASN A 566 -20.04 -52.83 1.77
C ASN A 566 -21.19 -53.78 2.13
N ASP A 567 -22.40 -53.57 1.58
CA ASP A 567 -23.55 -54.43 1.83
C ASP A 567 -23.23 -55.89 1.39
N GLU A 568 -22.57 -56.08 0.23
CA GLU A 568 -22.08 -57.39 -0.22
C GLU A 568 -20.96 -57.97 0.67
N LEU A 569 -20.07 -57.12 1.19
CA LEU A 569 -18.99 -57.53 2.09
C LEU A 569 -19.55 -58.01 3.44
N ILE A 570 -20.50 -57.27 4.02
CA ILE A 570 -21.16 -57.62 5.27
C ILE A 570 -21.89 -58.94 5.13
N GLU A 571 -22.65 -59.15 4.06
CA GLU A 571 -23.36 -60.42 3.83
C GLU A 571 -22.39 -61.61 3.70
N ARG A 572 -21.27 -61.44 2.98
CA ARG A 572 -20.24 -62.48 2.88
C ARG A 572 -19.57 -62.78 4.23
N SER A 573 -19.21 -61.75 4.99
CA SER A 573 -18.59 -61.89 6.31
C SER A 573 -19.55 -62.53 7.32
N LYS A 574 -20.82 -62.15 7.29
CA LYS A 574 -21.88 -62.76 8.09
C LYS A 574 -22.03 -64.24 7.78
N LEU A 575 -22.18 -64.61 6.51
CA LEU A 575 -22.31 -66.01 6.10
C LEU A 575 -21.07 -66.84 6.49
N LYS A 576 -19.87 -66.26 6.39
CA LYS A 576 -18.64 -66.89 6.88
C LYS A 576 -18.67 -67.09 8.40
N GLY A 577 -19.01 -66.05 9.16
CA GLY A 577 -19.11 -66.09 10.62
C GLY A 577 -20.15 -67.10 11.11
N GLU A 578 -21.33 -67.14 10.48
CA GLU A 578 -22.39 -68.12 10.76
C GLU A 578 -21.91 -69.56 10.52
N ASN A 579 -21.22 -69.83 9.41
CA ASN A 579 -20.67 -71.15 9.12
C ASN A 579 -19.56 -71.57 10.10
N GLU A 580 -18.68 -70.64 10.47
CA GLU A 580 -17.63 -70.89 11.47
C GLU A 580 -18.20 -71.15 12.87
N LEU A 581 -19.28 -70.45 13.24
CA LEU A 581 -19.98 -70.64 14.50
C LEU A 581 -20.68 -72.01 14.53
N LEU A 582 -21.34 -72.42 13.45
CA LEU A 582 -21.94 -73.75 13.31
C LEU A 582 -20.88 -74.85 13.43
N ALA A 583 -19.74 -74.72 12.73
CA ALA A 583 -18.63 -75.67 12.83
C ALA A 583 -18.06 -75.75 14.25
N LYS A 584 -17.94 -74.61 14.96
CA LYS A 584 -17.55 -74.57 16.38
C LYS A 584 -18.57 -75.26 17.27
N ARG A 585 -19.88 -75.05 17.04
CA ARG A 585 -20.96 -75.73 17.77
C ARG A 585 -20.91 -77.24 17.57
N GLU A 586 -20.76 -77.72 16.34
CA GLU A 586 -20.61 -79.15 16.05
C GLU A 586 -19.38 -79.75 16.74
N LYS A 587 -18.23 -79.06 16.64
CA LYS A 587 -16.99 -79.48 17.32
C LYS A 587 -17.15 -79.52 18.84
N LEU A 588 -17.86 -78.55 19.43
CA LEU A 588 -18.15 -78.51 20.86
C LEU A 588 -19.03 -79.69 21.27
N MET A 589 -20.08 -80.01 20.51
CA MET A 589 -20.93 -81.18 20.77
C MET A 589 -20.11 -82.48 20.77
N LEU A 590 -19.20 -82.65 19.79
CA LEU A 590 -18.30 -83.80 19.73
C LEU A 590 -17.31 -83.86 20.90
N GLU A 591 -16.79 -82.72 21.36
CA GLU A 591 -15.88 -82.69 22.52
C GLU A 591 -16.65 -82.95 23.84
N ILE A 592 -17.89 -82.47 23.98
CA ILE A 592 -18.78 -82.82 25.12
C ILE A 592 -19.04 -84.33 25.12
N GLU A 593 -19.36 -84.93 23.96
CA GLU A 593 -19.59 -86.37 23.85
C GLU A 593 -18.32 -87.16 24.23
N LYS A 594 -17.16 -86.74 23.74
CA LYS A 594 -15.87 -87.36 24.07
C LYS A 594 -15.52 -87.25 25.55
N GLN A 595 -15.79 -86.10 26.17
CA GLN A 595 -15.60 -85.92 27.61
C GLN A 595 -16.58 -86.76 28.43
N THR A 596 -17.81 -86.92 27.93
CA THR A 596 -18.83 -87.81 28.51
C THR A 596 -18.36 -89.26 28.47
N ARG A 597 -17.86 -89.75 27.32
CA ARG A 597 -17.27 -91.10 27.21
C ARG A 597 -16.06 -91.29 28.14
N ARG A 598 -15.17 -90.30 28.25
CA ARG A 598 -14.06 -90.34 29.21
C ARG A 598 -14.54 -90.37 30.66
N MET A 599 -15.62 -89.68 30.98
CA MET A 599 -16.25 -89.76 32.30
C MET A 599 -16.84 -91.15 32.56
N GLU A 600 -17.41 -91.80 31.55
CA GLU A 600 -17.87 -93.19 31.64
C GLU A 600 -16.69 -94.15 31.92
N GLU A 601 -15.55 -93.97 31.25
CA GLU A 601 -14.31 -94.73 31.53
C GLU A 601 -13.86 -94.61 33.00
N LEU A 602 -14.02 -93.43 33.63
CA LEU A 602 -13.73 -93.24 35.06
C LEU A 602 -14.61 -94.09 35.98
N THR A 603 -15.80 -94.49 35.52
CA THR A 603 -16.70 -95.35 36.30
C THR A 603 -16.21 -96.80 36.36
N GLU A 604 -15.36 -97.20 35.41
CA GLU A 604 -14.78 -98.54 35.33
C GLU A 604 -13.48 -98.68 36.13
N TYR A 605 -12.93 -97.57 36.63
CA TYR A 605 -11.73 -97.57 37.44
C TYR A 605 -11.94 -98.39 38.71
N SER A 606 -11.05 -99.34 38.97
CA SER A 606 -11.18 -100.31 40.06
C SER A 606 -9.88 -100.53 40.86
N GLU A 607 -8.73 -100.12 40.32
CA GLU A 607 -7.41 -100.44 40.88
C GLU A 607 -6.94 -99.36 41.86
N LEU A 608 -6.83 -99.70 43.16
CA LEU A 608 -6.40 -98.75 44.20
C LEU A 608 -4.93 -98.31 44.03
N ASP A 609 -4.06 -99.14 43.44
CA ASP A 609 -2.63 -98.82 43.26
C ASP A 609 -2.39 -97.70 42.23
N ARG A 610 -3.36 -97.43 41.35
CA ARG A 610 -3.25 -96.39 40.30
C ARG A 610 -3.95 -95.08 40.67
N MET A 611 -4.35 -94.89 41.93
CA MET A 611 -5.17 -93.75 42.35
C MET A 611 -4.54 -92.38 42.03
N GLN A 612 -3.21 -92.25 42.06
CA GLN A 612 -2.52 -91.02 41.68
C GLN A 612 -2.67 -90.69 40.19
N GLN A 613 -2.68 -91.72 39.34
CA GLN A 613 -2.96 -91.57 37.91
C GLN A 613 -4.43 -91.16 37.70
N TYR A 614 -5.36 -91.83 38.39
CA TYR A 614 -6.80 -91.52 38.31
C TYR A 614 -7.14 -90.08 38.71
N VAL A 615 -6.52 -89.56 39.77
CA VAL A 615 -6.68 -88.14 40.17
C VAL A 615 -6.10 -87.19 39.10
N THR A 616 -5.03 -87.58 38.41
CA THR A 616 -4.42 -86.77 37.33
C THR A 616 -5.29 -86.77 36.08
N ASP A 617 -5.82 -87.92 35.68
CA ASP A 617 -6.75 -88.07 34.55
C ASP A 617 -8.05 -87.29 34.81
N MET A 618 -8.56 -87.36 36.05
CA MET A 618 -9.72 -86.61 36.51
C MET A 618 -9.49 -85.09 36.45
N ARG A 619 -8.35 -84.58 36.94
CA ARG A 619 -8.01 -83.15 36.82
C ARG A 619 -7.88 -82.71 35.36
N THR A 620 -7.34 -83.57 34.50
CA THR A 620 -7.24 -83.31 33.07
C THR A 620 -8.63 -83.22 32.42
N LEU A 621 -9.56 -84.10 32.80
CA LEU A 621 -10.94 -84.05 32.33
C LEU A 621 -11.65 -82.79 32.84
N GLN A 622 -11.47 -82.41 34.10
CA GLN A 622 -12.03 -81.16 34.64
C GLN A 622 -11.51 -79.92 33.94
N LYS A 623 -10.21 -79.86 33.64
CA LYS A 623 -9.63 -78.75 32.87
C LYS A 623 -10.30 -78.64 31.50
N ARG A 624 -10.49 -79.76 30.80
CA ARG A 624 -11.16 -79.77 29.49
C ARG A 624 -12.64 -79.37 29.57
N ILE A 625 -13.36 -79.80 30.60
CA ILE A 625 -14.75 -79.38 30.84
C ILE A 625 -14.80 -77.86 31.03
N HIS A 626 -13.85 -77.29 31.78
CA HIS A 626 -13.78 -75.84 31.97
C HIS A 626 -13.46 -75.10 30.66
N GLU A 627 -12.48 -75.57 29.88
CA GLU A 627 -12.19 -75.02 28.52
C GLU A 627 -13.41 -75.12 27.59
N THR A 628 -14.23 -76.15 27.75
CA THR A 628 -15.50 -76.35 27.00
C THR A 628 -16.56 -75.37 27.46
N ASP A 629 -16.62 -75.05 28.75
CA ASP A 629 -17.52 -74.06 29.32
C ASP A 629 -17.18 -72.63 28.85
N GLU A 630 -15.90 -72.28 28.80
CA GLU A 630 -15.43 -71.02 28.21
C GLU A 630 -15.80 -70.94 26.72
N SER A 631 -15.72 -72.07 26.01
CA SER A 631 -16.14 -72.16 24.61
C SER A 631 -17.65 -71.97 24.43
N VAL A 632 -18.48 -72.47 25.35
CA VAL A 632 -19.93 -72.21 25.40
C VAL A 632 -20.19 -70.72 25.62
N ALA A 633 -19.51 -70.08 26.57
CA ALA A 633 -19.66 -68.65 26.82
C ALA A 633 -19.29 -67.80 25.59
N PHE A 634 -18.24 -68.19 24.87
CA PHE A 634 -17.88 -67.56 23.59
C PHE A 634 -18.96 -67.77 22.53
N ILE A 635 -19.45 -68.99 22.32
CA ILE A 635 -20.52 -69.30 21.34
C ILE A 635 -21.78 -68.49 21.66
N ASN A 636 -22.21 -68.46 22.91
CA ASN A 636 -23.39 -67.71 23.35
C ASN A 636 -23.23 -66.20 23.14
N LYS A 637 -22.02 -65.64 23.32
CA LYS A 637 -21.74 -64.24 23.00
C LYS A 637 -21.93 -63.98 21.49
N GLU A 638 -21.38 -64.84 20.64
CA GLU A 638 -21.49 -64.72 19.18
C GLU A 638 -22.95 -64.92 18.69
N GLU A 639 -23.67 -65.91 19.24
CA GLU A 639 -25.10 -66.14 18.94
C GLU A 639 -25.94 -64.92 19.29
N ASN A 640 -25.68 -64.28 20.44
CA ASN A 640 -26.38 -63.06 20.83
C ASN A 640 -26.08 -61.88 19.89
N LEU A 641 -24.82 -61.73 19.43
CA LEU A 641 -24.45 -60.70 18.45
C LEU A 641 -25.17 -60.91 17.10
N LEU A 642 -25.29 -62.17 16.66
CA LEU A 642 -26.02 -62.56 15.45
C LEU A 642 -27.55 -62.60 15.65
N LYS A 643 -28.05 -62.35 16.86
CA LYS A 643 -29.46 -62.43 17.25
C LYS A 643 -30.07 -63.83 17.04
N TRP A 644 -29.26 -64.87 17.24
CA TRP A 644 -29.70 -66.27 17.26
C TRP A 644 -30.24 -66.65 18.65
N GLU A 645 -31.04 -67.71 18.72
CA GLU A 645 -31.46 -68.29 20.00
C GLU A 645 -30.26 -68.97 20.68
N LEU A 646 -30.08 -68.72 21.98
CA LEU A 646 -28.96 -69.26 22.74
C LEU A 646 -29.03 -70.79 22.81
N THR A 647 -27.95 -71.45 22.42
CA THR A 647 -27.86 -72.90 22.47
C THR A 647 -27.64 -73.37 23.91
N GLU A 648 -28.55 -74.19 24.42
CA GLU A 648 -28.39 -74.86 25.71
C GLU A 648 -27.62 -76.20 25.56
N TYR A 649 -26.67 -76.45 26.47
CA TYR A 649 -25.85 -77.67 26.48
C TYR A 649 -26.10 -78.51 27.74
N PRO A 650 -27.27 -79.17 27.87
CA PRO A 650 -27.64 -79.91 29.09
C PRO A 650 -26.71 -81.08 29.41
N ASP A 651 -26.10 -81.69 28.40
CA ASP A 651 -25.13 -82.78 28.59
C ASP A 651 -23.83 -82.30 29.26
N LEU A 652 -23.38 -81.07 29.00
CA LEU A 652 -22.23 -80.47 29.66
C LEU A 652 -22.52 -80.19 31.14
N GLU A 653 -23.71 -79.67 31.45
CA GLU A 653 -24.16 -79.45 32.84
C GLU A 653 -24.29 -80.77 33.60
N ASN A 654 -24.87 -81.78 32.96
CA ASN A 654 -24.95 -83.13 33.52
C ASN A 654 -23.55 -83.73 33.76
N LEU A 655 -22.61 -83.50 32.84
CA LEU A 655 -21.22 -83.93 32.97
C LEU A 655 -20.52 -83.25 34.16
N LYS A 656 -20.66 -81.94 34.34
CA LYS A 656 -20.13 -81.18 35.49
C LYS A 656 -20.63 -81.74 36.83
N VAL A 657 -21.93 -82.04 36.92
CA VAL A 657 -22.54 -82.62 38.13
C VAL A 657 -22.08 -84.06 38.34
N ASN A 658 -21.96 -84.85 37.27
CA ASN A 658 -21.63 -86.27 37.36
C ASN A 658 -20.18 -86.54 37.73
N ILE A 659 -19.25 -85.65 37.35
CA ILE A 659 -17.82 -85.83 37.59
C ILE A 659 -17.45 -85.56 39.05
N GLU A 660 -18.16 -84.64 39.73
CA GLU A 660 -17.85 -84.16 41.09
C GLU A 660 -17.76 -85.28 42.15
N PRO A 661 -18.68 -86.27 42.22
CA PRO A 661 -18.59 -87.34 43.22
C PRO A 661 -17.39 -88.26 43.03
N TYR A 662 -16.98 -88.51 41.78
CA TYR A 662 -15.79 -89.33 41.48
C TYR A 662 -14.52 -88.58 41.85
N GLN A 663 -14.49 -87.25 41.67
CA GLN A 663 -13.39 -86.41 42.14
C GLN A 663 -13.22 -86.54 43.64
N LYS A 664 -14.32 -86.33 44.38
CA LYS A 664 -14.34 -86.37 45.84
C LYS A 664 -13.85 -87.72 46.32
N LEU A 665 -14.29 -88.81 45.68
CA LEU A 665 -13.85 -90.16 46.02
C LEU A 665 -12.36 -90.39 45.71
N PHE A 666 -11.88 -90.15 44.49
CA PHE A 666 -10.49 -90.45 44.13
C PHE A 666 -9.50 -89.59 44.92
N VAL A 667 -9.83 -88.32 45.17
CA VAL A 667 -9.04 -87.44 46.04
C VAL A 667 -9.07 -87.94 47.48
N LEU A 668 -10.22 -88.39 47.99
CA LEU A 668 -10.35 -88.95 49.34
C LEU A 668 -9.51 -90.21 49.51
N ILE A 669 -9.57 -91.15 48.55
CA ILE A 669 -8.79 -92.40 48.60
C ILE A 669 -7.29 -92.09 48.50
N LEU A 670 -6.88 -91.20 47.60
CA LEU A 670 -5.48 -90.82 47.48
C LEU A 670 -4.98 -90.11 48.76
N LYS A 671 -5.82 -89.27 49.37
CA LYS A 671 -5.52 -88.62 50.65
C LYS A 671 -5.35 -89.68 51.75
N TRP A 672 -6.26 -90.65 51.83
CA TRP A 672 -6.16 -91.79 52.75
C TRP A 672 -4.85 -92.55 52.55
N GLN A 673 -4.53 -93.00 51.34
CA GLN A 673 -3.30 -93.75 51.05
C GLN A 673 -2.02 -92.98 51.42
N ARG A 674 -2.00 -91.66 51.18
CA ARG A 674 -0.85 -90.81 51.57
C ARG A 674 -0.76 -90.63 53.07
N THR A 675 -1.90 -90.45 53.73
CA THR A 675 -1.97 -90.26 55.18
C THR A 675 -1.63 -91.55 55.92
N GLU A 676 -2.17 -92.69 55.51
CA GLU A 676 -1.86 -94.02 56.05
C GLU A 676 -0.37 -94.34 55.87
N LYS A 677 0.18 -94.15 54.67
CA LYS A 677 1.62 -94.30 54.44
C LYS A 677 2.45 -93.34 55.31
N ARG A 678 2.04 -92.08 55.47
CA ARG A 678 2.73 -91.11 56.34
C ARG A 678 2.68 -91.55 57.81
N TRP A 679 1.59 -92.15 58.27
CA TRP A 679 1.48 -92.64 59.64
C TRP A 679 2.32 -93.89 59.87
N MET A 680 2.36 -94.81 58.90
CA MET A 680 3.11 -96.07 59.00
C MET A 680 4.62 -95.92 58.75
N ASP A 681 5.02 -95.03 57.85
CA ASP A 681 6.43 -94.84 57.42
C ASP A 681 7.07 -93.53 57.93
N GLY A 682 6.30 -92.67 58.60
CA GLY A 682 6.75 -91.35 59.07
C GLY A 682 7.54 -91.37 60.38
N ALA A 683 8.10 -90.21 60.77
CA ALA A 683 8.79 -90.08 62.05
C ALA A 683 7.78 -90.12 63.20
N PHE A 684 7.96 -91.06 64.14
CA PHE A 684 7.05 -91.30 65.26
C PHE A 684 6.75 -90.05 66.12
N LEU A 685 7.73 -89.14 66.26
CA LEU A 685 7.59 -87.91 67.05
C LEU A 685 6.60 -86.90 66.44
N ASP A 686 6.28 -87.03 65.16
CA ASP A 686 5.36 -86.14 64.44
C ASP A 686 3.91 -86.66 64.45
N LEU A 687 3.64 -87.80 65.11
CA LEU A 687 2.33 -88.44 65.21
C LEU A 687 1.61 -88.00 66.49
N ASN A 688 0.35 -87.59 66.35
CA ASN A 688 -0.53 -87.24 67.46
C ASN A 688 -1.75 -88.17 67.45
N GLY A 689 -1.83 -89.09 68.41
CA GLY A 689 -2.89 -90.11 68.47
C GLY A 689 -4.31 -89.53 68.52
N GLU A 690 -4.54 -88.43 69.22
CA GLU A 690 -5.87 -87.81 69.32
C GLU A 690 -6.30 -87.19 67.97
N SER A 691 -5.36 -86.59 67.25
CA SER A 691 -5.57 -86.07 65.90
C SER A 691 -5.73 -87.19 64.87
N MET A 692 -4.96 -88.27 64.99
CA MET A 692 -5.02 -89.43 64.11
C MET A 692 -6.34 -90.16 64.24
N GLU A 693 -6.81 -90.44 65.45
CA GLU A 693 -8.10 -91.08 65.68
C GLU A 693 -9.25 -90.24 65.11
N THR A 694 -9.17 -88.91 65.28
CA THR A 694 -10.14 -87.98 64.69
C THR A 694 -10.12 -88.03 63.16
N GLU A 695 -8.94 -88.00 62.54
CA GLU A 695 -8.77 -88.09 61.08
C GLU A 695 -9.20 -89.46 60.52
N VAL A 696 -8.87 -90.57 61.18
CA VAL A 696 -9.32 -91.94 60.82
C VAL A 696 -10.84 -92.01 60.84
N ASP A 697 -11.49 -91.45 61.87
CA ASP A 697 -12.94 -91.40 61.96
C ASP A 697 -13.57 -90.47 60.91
N GLU A 698 -12.88 -89.40 60.52
CA GLU A 698 -13.28 -88.56 59.39
C GLU A 698 -13.16 -89.31 58.06
N PHE A 699 -12.03 -89.98 57.76
CA PHE A 699 -11.87 -90.81 56.57
C PHE A 699 -12.89 -91.93 56.51
N PHE A 700 -13.19 -92.58 57.65
CA PHE A 700 -14.22 -93.60 57.72
C PHE A 700 -15.61 -93.01 57.43
N ARG A 701 -15.96 -91.87 58.05
CA ARG A 701 -17.25 -91.19 57.83
C ARG A 701 -17.40 -90.72 56.38
N GLU A 702 -16.37 -90.12 55.80
CA GLU A 702 -16.38 -89.64 54.42
C GLU A 702 -16.42 -90.80 53.42
N SER A 703 -15.64 -91.85 53.64
CA SER A 703 -15.68 -93.06 52.80
C SER A 703 -17.03 -93.77 52.91
N TYR A 704 -17.64 -93.84 54.10
CA TYR A 704 -18.98 -94.36 54.30
C TYR A 704 -20.05 -93.52 53.60
N LYS A 705 -19.94 -92.19 53.68
CA LYS A 705 -20.82 -91.26 52.95
C LYS A 705 -20.70 -91.47 51.43
N MET A 706 -19.49 -91.57 50.90
CA MET A 706 -19.26 -91.85 49.47
C MET A 706 -19.79 -93.23 49.07
N PHE A 707 -19.53 -94.27 49.87
CA PHE A 707 -20.08 -95.61 49.67
C PHE A 707 -21.61 -95.60 49.59
N LYS A 708 -22.29 -94.93 50.54
CA LYS A 708 -23.75 -94.80 50.54
C LYS A 708 -24.26 -93.98 49.37
N PHE A 709 -23.57 -92.92 49.01
CA PHE A 709 -23.90 -92.09 47.85
C PHE A 709 -23.85 -92.90 46.54
N PHE A 710 -22.76 -93.61 46.26
CA PHE A 710 -22.64 -94.44 45.05
C PHE A 710 -23.60 -95.63 45.05
N GLN A 711 -23.86 -96.24 46.22
CA GLN A 711 -24.88 -97.29 46.36
C GLN A 711 -26.30 -96.76 46.06
N GLN A 712 -26.65 -95.56 46.52
CA GLN A 712 -27.93 -94.92 46.18
C GLN A 712 -27.99 -94.53 44.70
N LYS A 713 -26.89 -93.99 44.15
CA LYS A 713 -26.77 -93.63 42.72
C LYS A 713 -26.97 -94.86 41.82
N GLN A 714 -26.34 -96.00 42.15
CA GLN A 714 -26.52 -97.27 41.44
C GLN A 714 -27.98 -97.77 41.52
N LYS A 715 -28.58 -97.79 42.71
CA LYS A 715 -29.98 -98.20 42.89
C LYS A 715 -30.96 -97.35 42.09
N LYS A 716 -30.70 -96.04 42.02
CA LYS A 716 -31.52 -95.09 41.25
C LYS A 716 -31.37 -95.32 39.75
N ALA A 717 -30.14 -95.53 39.26
CA ALA A 717 -29.87 -95.86 37.85
C ALA A 717 -30.50 -97.19 37.41
N GLU A 718 -30.46 -98.22 38.25
CA GLU A 718 -31.13 -99.51 38.00
C GLU A 718 -32.67 -99.39 37.94
N LEU A 719 -33.24 -98.50 38.76
CA LEU A 719 -34.68 -98.23 38.78
C LEU A 719 -35.14 -97.50 37.50
N GLU A 720 -34.31 -96.60 36.98
CA GLU A 720 -34.56 -95.88 35.73
C GLU A 720 -34.37 -96.77 34.50
N LYS A 721 -33.31 -97.61 34.44
CA LYS A 721 -33.14 -98.64 33.39
C LYS A 721 -34.35 -99.57 33.32
N LYS A 722 -34.89 -100.01 34.46
CA LYS A 722 -36.11 -100.85 34.53
C LYS A 722 -37.38 -100.14 34.05
N LYS A 723 -37.45 -98.81 34.13
CA LYS A 723 -38.57 -98.01 33.61
C LYS A 723 -38.46 -97.79 32.09
N MET A 724 -37.25 -97.59 31.57
CA MET A 724 -36.99 -97.44 30.12
C MET A 724 -37.20 -98.75 29.35
N MET A 725 -36.74 -99.89 29.87
CA MET A 725 -36.95 -101.22 29.26
C MET A 725 -38.43 -101.64 29.13
N ARG A 726 -39.36 -100.99 29.85
CA ARG A 726 -40.80 -101.24 29.69
C ARG A 726 -41.43 -100.50 28.49
N ARG A 727 -40.71 -99.56 27.83
CA ARG A 727 -41.22 -98.76 26.71
C ARG A 727 -40.71 -99.18 25.33
N THR A 728 -39.62 -99.95 25.26
CA THR A 728 -39.04 -100.42 23.98
C THR A 728 -39.02 -101.94 23.99
N ILE A 729 -40.03 -102.56 23.39
CA ILE A 729 -40.08 -104.01 23.18
C ILE A 729 -39.99 -104.23 21.68
N ILE A 730 -38.91 -104.87 21.22
CA ILE A 730 -38.86 -106.06 20.34
C ILE A 730 -37.37 -106.45 20.20
N ASP A 731 -37.08 -107.70 20.56
CA ASP A 731 -35.86 -108.52 20.34
C ASP A 731 -34.47 -107.88 20.53
N ASP A 732 -33.80 -108.17 21.65
CA ASP A 732 -32.99 -109.40 21.77
C ASP A 732 -32.59 -109.61 23.24
N LYS A 733 -32.57 -110.86 23.70
CA LYS A 733 -32.10 -111.23 25.04
C LYS A 733 -30.57 -111.29 25.04
N VAL A 734 -29.95 -110.32 25.70
CA VAL A 734 -28.60 -110.49 26.26
C VAL A 734 -28.74 -110.49 27.77
N GLU A 735 -28.44 -111.63 28.42
CA GLU A 735 -28.15 -111.66 29.85
C GLU A 735 -26.83 -110.91 30.08
N GLU A 736 -26.89 -109.71 30.62
CA GLU A 736 -25.71 -109.07 31.22
C GLU A 736 -25.53 -109.60 32.65
N GLU A 737 -24.40 -110.26 32.91
CA GLU A 737 -23.91 -110.57 34.25
C GLU A 737 -23.91 -109.30 35.12
N LYS A 738 -24.43 -109.41 36.35
CA LYS A 738 -24.32 -108.36 37.36
C LYS A 738 -22.85 -108.19 37.77
N LYS A 739 -22.07 -107.39 37.04
CA LYS A 739 -20.80 -106.86 37.53
C LYS A 739 -21.09 -105.88 38.69
N GLU A 740 -20.47 -106.12 39.84
CA GLU A 740 -20.46 -105.14 40.94
C GLU A 740 -19.82 -103.83 40.47
N ASN A 741 -20.38 -102.69 40.88
CA ASN A 741 -19.88 -101.39 40.45
C ASN A 741 -18.47 -101.14 41.04
N PRO A 742 -17.44 -100.97 40.20
CA PRO A 742 -16.04 -100.79 40.63
C PRO A 742 -15.84 -99.70 41.69
N THR A 743 -16.60 -98.60 41.57
CA THR A 743 -16.54 -97.45 42.48
C THR A 743 -17.04 -97.80 43.89
N ILE A 744 -18.05 -98.65 44.00
CA ILE A 744 -18.60 -99.13 45.28
C ILE A 744 -17.64 -100.13 45.92
N THR A 745 -17.04 -101.00 45.12
CA THR A 745 -16.03 -101.94 45.57
C THR A 745 -14.81 -101.20 46.12
N MET A 746 -14.28 -100.19 45.41
CA MET A 746 -13.19 -99.34 45.91
C MET A 746 -13.54 -98.64 47.23
N CYS A 747 -14.74 -98.04 47.33
CA CYS A 747 -15.20 -97.43 48.59
C CYS A 747 -15.24 -98.46 49.73
N GLY A 748 -15.75 -99.67 49.47
CA GLY A 748 -15.85 -100.76 50.43
C GLY A 748 -14.48 -101.27 50.89
N THR A 749 -13.53 -101.42 49.96
CA THR A 749 -12.15 -101.81 50.25
C THR A 749 -11.44 -100.76 51.09
N VAL A 750 -11.56 -99.47 50.76
CA VAL A 750 -10.96 -98.37 51.53
C VAL A 750 -11.60 -98.25 52.90
N MET A 751 -12.92 -98.38 53.02
CA MET A 751 -13.59 -98.46 54.32
C MET A 751 -13.09 -99.62 55.18
N GLN A 752 -12.79 -100.78 54.56
CA GLN A 752 -12.24 -101.92 55.27
C GLN A 752 -10.79 -101.66 55.68
N GLN A 753 -9.96 -101.06 54.82
CA GLN A 753 -8.60 -100.63 55.17
C GLN A 753 -8.59 -99.66 56.36
N VAL A 754 -9.50 -98.68 56.38
CA VAL A 754 -9.64 -97.72 57.50
C VAL A 754 -10.08 -98.42 58.79
N LYS A 755 -10.99 -99.41 58.72
CA LYS A 755 -11.39 -100.23 59.88
C LYS A 755 -10.26 -101.11 60.39
N ASP A 756 -9.53 -101.76 59.47
CA ASP A 756 -8.41 -102.64 59.81
C ASP A 756 -7.27 -101.84 60.44
N PHE A 757 -7.04 -100.60 59.97
CA PHE A 757 -6.13 -99.64 60.61
C PHE A 757 -6.57 -99.32 62.05
N LYS A 758 -7.85 -99.00 62.26
CA LYS A 758 -8.44 -98.72 63.59
C LYS A 758 -8.37 -99.92 64.55
N VAL A 759 -8.50 -101.15 64.03
CA VAL A 759 -8.37 -102.37 64.83
C VAL A 759 -6.90 -102.66 65.20
N LYS A 760 -5.95 -102.34 64.31
CA LYS A 760 -4.51 -102.42 64.61
C LYS A 760 -4.08 -101.41 65.67
N GLU A 761 -4.65 -100.20 65.66
CA GLU A 761 -4.40 -99.16 66.68
C GLU A 761 -4.82 -99.56 68.11
N HIS A 762 -5.72 -100.53 68.25
CA HIS A 762 -6.13 -101.07 69.55
C HIS A 762 -5.33 -102.31 69.99
N LEU A 763 -4.38 -102.77 69.16
CA LEU A 763 -3.60 -104.00 69.36
C LEU A 763 -2.08 -103.78 69.43
N GLU A 764 -1.60 -102.55 69.30
CA GLU A 764 -0.25 -102.07 69.63
C GLU A 764 -0.35 -100.93 70.65
#